data_AF-A0A511M8R8-F1
#
_entry.id   AF-A0A511M8R8-F1
#
_cell.length_a   1.000
_cell.length_b   1.000
_cell.length_c   1.000
_cell.angle_alpha   90.00
_cell.angle_beta   90.00
_cell.angle_gamma   90.00
#
_symmetry.space_group_name_H-M   'P 1'
#
loop_
_entity.id
_entity.type
_entity.pdbx_description
1 polymer ?
#
loop_
_entity_poly.entity_id
_entity_poly.type
_entity_poly.pdbx_seq_one_letter_code
_entity_poly.pdbx_strand_id
1 'polypeptide(L)'
;MLTSPISGLIAWPVIGYIAIVGAGRLLFTRNTISDQLVNRSFLWGLSGLVLFRCTQTTSISSVANQLALGCIVMFVMHLYGLARLWEPGADPAVTWRRQRIYSAVGLLAAVLTLIAGPTAGRAEQLPDPNLNWGGLVVWAAQGVPLAATTLVQTRLALRELRRENRKPLAKAVGALMLLAYVPTYVALVLMAGEIVLGWDLGYPPVGRAEIAFTFAAVLASTLVAGPVVGHLLEYAGLDRDGRICCRLRPLWRDVTAAVPEIVMFPAGDGLTRRDTTARLLRMTVEIRDGATASRALPASRAHQVSGGSPGRTAEGLREPPRTGGRCPAGRSSALQHRPCAATLSARAGLRHRTPPAAGLGTSLVVRPRHAEGVTGDRYCWDMRTGRLIALALFVIATLVAGCSSGSDSNPPEPTTGDWHGAIEVPGRPTQIGVTFTDKGTATIDIPSQSVKSVELKDVKSDRSGVSFAIADVPGDPKFRGEYEQGPDQITGDFLQGGETFRLVLQRGKLPPPVRPQEPKPPFPYKAEDVTYRNGDLTIAGTLTKPEGTGPFPAVLLITGSGPQDRDEELLGHKPFLLIADTLTRAGYAVLRVDDRGVGGTGGKLDDANYTDLSNDAAAGVGFLRGRPDIDPARVGLFGHSEGGYLAPMVAARPDSGVAFLILMAGPGVSGADVLVEQTRLITAASGAPADAVDKQVRETAELAALLKAGDLAGAKELVRKQNEAKPADQRAPESQVTAGITPYLAALVAYDPAPALSALRVPVLAFFGEKDLQVPPGQSEPAMRAALAANPDATVHVFPGLNHLMQPTETGRPDEYSEIETTVSPEVLTYVTGWLTQRVQPK
;
A
#
# COMPACT_ATOMS: atom_id res chain seq x y z
N MET A 1 20.84 -28.83 -28.10
CA MET A 1 21.53 -27.54 -28.30
C MET A 1 20.88 -26.52 -27.40
N LEU A 2 21.63 -25.68 -26.68
CA LEU A 2 21.05 -24.70 -25.76
C LEU A 2 20.62 -23.43 -26.52
N THR A 3 19.31 -23.19 -26.54
CA THR A 3 18.69 -21.89 -26.83
C THR A 3 19.00 -20.89 -25.70
N SER A 4 18.64 -19.62 -25.86
CA SER A 4 18.96 -18.59 -24.87
C SER A 4 18.41 -18.95 -23.47
N PRO A 5 19.17 -18.75 -22.37
CA PRO A 5 18.81 -19.13 -21.00
C PRO A 5 17.44 -18.62 -20.53
N ILE A 6 16.99 -17.47 -21.03
CA ILE A 6 15.74 -16.83 -20.63
C ILE A 6 14.70 -17.08 -21.73
N SER A 7 13.56 -17.67 -21.37
CA SER A 7 12.43 -17.88 -22.28
C SER A 7 12.00 -16.57 -22.94
N GLY A 8 11.61 -16.64 -24.23
CA GLY A 8 11.07 -15.49 -24.96
C GLY A 8 9.85 -14.86 -24.28
N LEU A 9 9.04 -15.67 -23.58
CA LEU A 9 7.89 -15.22 -22.80
C LEU A 9 8.27 -14.31 -21.63
N ILE A 10 9.49 -14.41 -21.10
CA ILE A 10 10.00 -13.54 -20.03
C ILE A 10 10.82 -12.39 -20.63
N ALA A 11 11.68 -12.70 -21.61
CA ALA A 11 12.62 -11.75 -22.18
C ALA A 11 11.94 -10.63 -22.99
N TRP A 12 10.92 -10.92 -23.79
CA TRP A 12 10.26 -9.89 -24.59
C TRP A 12 9.46 -8.87 -23.75
N PRO A 13 8.67 -9.27 -22.72
CA PRO A 13 8.10 -8.31 -21.77
C PRO A 13 9.14 -7.49 -21.01
N VAL A 14 10.26 -8.10 -20.61
CA VAL A 14 11.37 -7.37 -19.97
C VAL A 14 11.99 -6.32 -20.92
N ILE A 15 12.29 -6.70 -22.16
CA ILE A 15 12.78 -5.78 -23.20
C ILE A 15 11.76 -4.66 -23.46
N GLY A 16 10.46 -4.99 -23.51
CA GLY A 16 9.37 -4.03 -23.65
C GLY A 16 9.30 -3.02 -22.50
N TYR A 17 9.37 -3.48 -21.25
CA TYR A 17 9.42 -2.62 -20.07
C TYR A 17 10.62 -1.65 -20.10
N ILE A 18 11.82 -2.17 -20.40
CA ILE A 18 13.05 -1.37 -20.49
C ILE A 18 12.94 -0.34 -21.63
N ALA A 19 12.35 -0.72 -22.77
CA ALA A 19 12.08 0.18 -23.88
C ALA A 19 11.07 1.29 -23.53
N ILE A 20 10.00 0.97 -22.80
CA ILE A 20 8.99 1.94 -22.34
C ILE A 20 9.62 2.95 -21.37
N VAL A 21 10.39 2.49 -20.37
CA VAL A 21 11.11 3.36 -19.44
C VAL A 21 12.14 4.22 -20.18
N GLY A 22 12.90 3.64 -21.11
CA GLY A 22 13.89 4.35 -21.94
C GLY A 22 13.24 5.42 -22.84
N ALA A 23 12.12 5.12 -23.48
CA ALA A 23 11.36 6.06 -24.29
C ALA A 23 10.80 7.21 -23.44
N GLY A 24 10.19 6.91 -22.29
CA GLY A 24 9.75 7.91 -21.32
C GLY A 24 10.90 8.82 -20.88
N ARG A 25 12.06 8.25 -20.54
CA ARG A 25 13.25 9.03 -20.19
C ARG A 25 13.75 9.92 -21.33
N LEU A 26 13.73 9.46 -22.59
CA LEU A 26 14.13 10.27 -23.74
C LEU A 26 13.16 11.42 -24.06
N LEU A 27 11.87 11.25 -23.77
CA LEU A 27 10.84 12.27 -23.92
C LEU A 27 10.89 13.33 -22.81
N PHE A 28 11.00 12.88 -21.56
CA PHE A 28 10.79 13.72 -20.37
C PHE A 28 12.09 14.17 -19.70
N THR A 29 13.12 13.33 -19.62
CA THR A 29 14.35 13.60 -18.83
C THR A 29 15.60 13.60 -19.72
N ARG A 30 15.93 14.74 -20.32
CA ARG A 30 17.08 14.89 -21.25
C ARG A 30 17.95 16.14 -21.03
N ASN A 31 17.63 16.92 -19.99
CA ASN A 31 18.12 18.29 -19.85
C ASN A 31 19.46 18.38 -19.09
N THR A 32 19.79 17.39 -18.25
CA THR A 32 21.08 17.35 -17.52
C THR A 32 22.10 16.43 -18.20
N ILE A 33 23.39 16.64 -17.91
CA ILE A 33 24.46 15.73 -18.36
C ILE A 33 24.25 14.33 -17.78
N SER A 34 23.80 14.22 -16.53
CA SER A 34 23.43 12.95 -15.87
C SER A 34 22.35 12.21 -16.66
N ASP A 35 21.26 12.89 -17.04
CA ASP A 35 20.20 12.30 -17.85
C ASP A 35 20.71 11.80 -19.20
N GLN A 36 21.56 12.59 -19.86
CA GLN A 36 22.11 12.22 -21.16
C GLN A 36 23.10 11.04 -21.08
N LEU A 37 23.77 10.84 -19.95
CA LEU A 37 24.59 9.65 -19.69
C LEU A 37 23.72 8.42 -19.39
N VAL A 38 22.69 8.55 -18.54
CA VAL A 38 21.72 7.47 -18.25
C VAL A 38 20.99 7.04 -19.53
N ASN A 39 20.44 7.98 -20.29
CA ASN A 39 19.67 7.63 -21.49
C ASN A 39 20.56 6.97 -22.56
N ARG A 40 21.87 7.28 -22.60
CA ARG A 40 22.83 6.58 -23.47
C ARG A 40 23.18 5.19 -22.97
N SER A 41 23.38 4.96 -21.67
CA SER A 41 23.57 3.59 -21.16
C SER A 41 22.35 2.73 -21.48
N PHE A 42 21.14 3.25 -21.25
CA PHE A 42 19.88 2.55 -21.53
C PHE A 42 19.74 2.10 -22.98
N LEU A 43 20.09 2.95 -23.96
CA LEU A 43 20.10 2.57 -25.37
C LEU A 43 21.07 1.41 -25.64
N TRP A 44 22.30 1.46 -25.11
CA TRP A 44 23.25 0.35 -25.25
C TRP A 44 22.77 -0.94 -24.59
N GLY A 45 22.19 -0.85 -23.39
CA GLY A 45 21.67 -2.04 -22.68
C GLY A 45 20.49 -2.68 -23.41
N LEU A 46 19.55 -1.87 -23.92
CA LEU A 46 18.43 -2.35 -24.71
C LEU A 46 18.90 -3.02 -26.01
N SER A 47 19.89 -2.43 -26.72
CA SER A 47 20.50 -3.07 -27.89
C SER A 47 21.17 -4.40 -27.54
N GLY A 48 21.87 -4.50 -26.41
CA GLY A 48 22.48 -5.75 -25.96
C GLY A 48 21.44 -6.86 -25.70
N LEU A 49 20.36 -6.54 -24.99
CA LEU A 49 19.28 -7.50 -24.72
C LEU A 49 18.56 -7.97 -25.98
N VAL A 50 18.32 -7.07 -26.94
CA VAL A 50 17.75 -7.44 -28.25
C VAL A 50 18.72 -8.29 -29.07
N LEU A 51 20.01 -7.99 -29.06
CA LEU A 51 21.02 -8.78 -29.80
C LEU A 51 21.14 -10.23 -29.28
N PHE A 52 20.98 -10.47 -27.97
CA PHE A 52 20.87 -11.85 -27.45
C PHE A 52 19.63 -12.58 -27.99
N ARG A 53 18.51 -11.88 -28.27
CA ARG A 53 17.32 -12.50 -28.89
C ARG A 53 17.54 -12.87 -30.37
N CYS A 54 18.51 -12.27 -31.04
CA CYS A 54 18.82 -12.55 -32.45
C CYS A 54 19.61 -13.85 -32.67
N THR A 55 19.82 -14.67 -31.65
CA THR A 55 20.67 -15.88 -31.72
C THR A 55 20.09 -17.02 -30.89
N GLN A 56 20.01 -18.21 -31.50
CA GLN A 56 19.51 -19.45 -30.85
C GLN A 56 20.63 -20.26 -30.17
N THR A 57 21.80 -19.65 -29.92
CA THR A 57 22.97 -20.31 -29.33
C THR A 57 23.62 -19.46 -28.25
N THR A 58 24.09 -20.12 -27.19
CA THR A 58 24.87 -19.54 -26.10
C THR A 58 26.39 -19.58 -26.33
N SER A 59 26.88 -19.94 -27.52
CA SER A 59 28.34 -19.93 -27.79
C SER A 59 28.85 -18.52 -28.06
N ILE A 60 30.05 -18.22 -27.57
CA ILE A 60 30.76 -16.96 -27.80
C ILE A 60 31.24 -16.80 -29.25
N SER A 61 31.19 -17.86 -30.06
CA SER A 61 31.45 -17.81 -31.51
C SER A 61 30.39 -17.04 -32.31
N SER A 62 29.17 -16.87 -31.77
CA SER A 62 28.08 -16.13 -32.40
C SER A 62 28.38 -14.63 -32.47
N VAL A 63 28.39 -14.06 -33.67
CA VAL A 63 28.61 -12.62 -33.88
C VAL A 63 27.54 -11.78 -33.17
N ALA A 64 26.30 -12.25 -33.08
CA ALA A 64 25.24 -11.59 -32.33
C ALA A 64 25.54 -11.55 -30.82
N ASN A 65 26.08 -12.63 -30.24
CA ASN A 65 26.55 -12.66 -28.85
C ASN A 65 27.76 -11.73 -28.63
N GLN A 66 28.72 -11.70 -29.55
CA GLN A 66 29.89 -10.80 -29.47
C GLN A 66 29.47 -9.33 -29.52
N LEU A 67 28.49 -8.98 -30.38
CA LEU A 67 27.91 -7.64 -30.45
C LEU A 67 27.11 -7.32 -29.18
N ALA A 68 26.33 -8.26 -28.64
CA ALA A 68 25.60 -8.08 -27.39
C ALA A 68 26.56 -7.80 -26.20
N LEU A 69 27.63 -8.60 -26.07
CA LEU A 69 28.71 -8.38 -25.11
C LEU A 69 29.41 -7.02 -25.33
N GLY A 70 29.62 -6.59 -26.58
CA GLY A 70 30.10 -5.24 -26.90
C GLY A 70 29.16 -4.13 -26.42
N CYS A 71 27.85 -4.31 -26.57
CA CYS A 71 26.83 -3.41 -26.06
C CYS A 71 26.80 -3.36 -24.51
N ILE A 72 27.06 -4.48 -23.82
CA ILE A 72 27.19 -4.50 -22.35
C ILE A 72 28.35 -3.60 -21.90
N VAL A 73 29.54 -3.72 -22.51
CA VAL A 73 30.67 -2.84 -22.12
C VAL A 73 30.35 -1.38 -22.40
N MET A 74 29.65 -1.08 -23.49
CA MET A 74 29.22 0.30 -23.79
C MET A 74 28.18 0.82 -22.78
N PHE A 75 27.26 -0.01 -22.29
CA PHE A 75 26.37 0.32 -21.15
C PHE A 75 27.20 0.62 -19.89
N VAL A 76 28.14 -0.27 -19.54
CA VAL A 76 29.02 -0.15 -18.36
C VAL A 76 29.85 1.15 -18.40
N MET A 77 30.49 1.48 -19.53
CA MET A 77 31.33 2.68 -19.64
C MET A 77 30.56 4.01 -19.63
N HIS A 78 29.24 4.01 -19.86
CA HIS A 78 28.39 5.19 -19.62
C HIS A 78 27.98 5.28 -18.14
N LEU A 79 27.74 4.15 -17.47
CA LEU A 79 27.54 4.12 -16.01
C LEU A 79 28.82 4.48 -15.22
N TYR A 80 30.00 4.17 -15.76
CA TYR A 80 31.28 4.63 -15.22
C TYR A 80 31.38 6.16 -15.24
N GLY A 81 31.07 6.78 -16.38
CA GLY A 81 31.07 8.23 -16.53
C GLY A 81 30.06 8.93 -15.62
N LEU A 82 28.87 8.35 -15.45
CA LEU A 82 27.85 8.83 -14.50
C LEU A 82 28.36 8.77 -13.05
N ALA A 83 28.96 7.66 -12.63
CA ALA A 83 29.52 7.53 -11.29
C ALA A 83 30.67 8.53 -11.05
N ARG A 84 31.51 8.78 -12.06
CA ARG A 84 32.58 9.78 -12.04
C ARG A 84 32.07 11.24 -12.05
N LEU A 85 30.88 11.51 -12.57
CA LEU A 85 30.23 12.83 -12.49
C LEU A 85 29.73 13.14 -11.07
N TRP A 86 29.45 12.10 -10.26
CA TRP A 86 29.02 12.24 -8.87
C TRP A 86 30.17 12.20 -7.85
N GLU A 87 31.44 12.10 -8.28
CA GLU A 87 32.60 12.28 -7.40
C GLU A 87 32.74 13.76 -6.99
N PRO A 88 32.76 14.11 -5.69
CA PRO A 88 32.91 15.51 -5.25
C PRO A 88 34.22 16.13 -5.76
N GLY A 89 34.11 17.30 -6.39
CA GLY A 89 35.21 17.95 -7.12
C GLY A 89 35.25 17.63 -8.62
N ALA A 90 34.33 16.82 -9.15
CA ALA A 90 34.14 16.67 -10.58
C ALA A 90 33.60 17.97 -11.21
N ASP A 91 34.38 18.54 -12.14
CA ASP A 91 33.93 19.63 -13.02
C ASP A 91 32.98 19.08 -14.10
N PRO A 92 31.72 19.57 -14.19
CA PRO A 92 30.78 19.17 -15.23
C PRO A 92 31.27 19.46 -16.65
N ALA A 93 32.04 20.54 -16.88
CA ALA A 93 32.43 20.99 -18.21
C ALA A 93 33.36 19.99 -18.92
N VAL A 94 34.30 19.36 -18.20
CA VAL A 94 35.17 18.30 -18.77
C VAL A 94 34.50 16.93 -18.90
N THR A 95 33.26 16.73 -18.43
CA THR A 95 32.59 15.42 -18.40
C THR A 95 32.53 14.77 -19.78
N TRP A 96 32.15 15.51 -20.83
CA TRP A 96 32.09 14.96 -22.19
C TRP A 96 33.47 14.64 -22.78
N ARG A 97 34.54 15.33 -22.35
CA ARG A 97 35.92 14.97 -22.72
C ARG A 97 36.36 13.67 -22.05
N ARG A 98 36.01 13.48 -20.76
CA ARG A 98 36.24 12.22 -20.03
C ARG A 98 35.43 11.06 -20.63
N GLN A 99 34.14 11.28 -20.92
CA GLN A 99 33.27 10.25 -21.51
C GLN A 99 33.76 9.77 -22.87
N ARG A 100 34.35 10.64 -23.72
CA ARG A 100 34.95 10.19 -24.99
C ARG A 100 36.07 9.17 -24.78
N ILE A 101 36.88 9.34 -23.74
CA ILE A 101 37.93 8.36 -23.37
C ILE A 101 37.28 7.06 -22.88
N TYR A 102 36.28 7.16 -22.00
CA TYR A 102 35.57 5.98 -21.47
C TYR A 102 34.86 5.17 -22.56
N SER A 103 34.18 5.84 -23.50
CA SER A 103 33.55 5.20 -24.65
C SER A 103 34.57 4.66 -25.67
N ALA A 104 35.78 5.23 -25.77
CA ALA A 104 36.86 4.66 -26.58
C ALA A 104 37.45 3.38 -25.97
N VAL A 105 37.59 3.32 -24.64
CA VAL A 105 37.96 2.08 -23.92
C VAL A 105 36.89 1.00 -24.11
N GLY A 106 35.61 1.37 -23.99
CA GLY A 106 34.50 0.42 -24.24
C GLY A 106 34.44 -0.08 -25.67
N LEU A 107 34.69 0.79 -26.66
CA LEU A 107 34.78 0.41 -28.07
C LEU A 107 35.98 -0.52 -28.34
N LEU A 108 37.14 -0.25 -27.74
CA LEU A 108 38.31 -1.14 -27.84
C LEU A 108 38.01 -2.53 -27.27
N ALA A 109 37.36 -2.60 -26.10
CA ALA A 109 36.93 -3.85 -25.49
C ALA A 109 35.91 -4.62 -26.36
N ALA A 110 34.97 -3.92 -27.01
CA ALA A 110 34.03 -4.53 -27.95
C ALA A 110 34.73 -5.05 -29.22
N VAL A 111 35.71 -4.31 -29.76
CA VAL A 111 36.53 -4.75 -30.91
C VAL A 111 37.40 -5.97 -30.54
N LEU A 112 38.02 -5.98 -29.36
CA LEU A 112 38.73 -7.16 -28.85
C LEU A 112 37.80 -8.36 -28.66
N THR A 113 36.56 -8.13 -28.19
CA THR A 113 35.52 -9.17 -28.07
C THR A 113 35.17 -9.78 -29.44
N LEU A 114 35.05 -8.97 -30.49
CA LEU A 114 34.77 -9.43 -31.86
C LEU A 114 35.97 -10.17 -32.50
N ILE A 115 37.20 -9.76 -32.21
CA ILE A 115 38.41 -10.39 -32.75
C ILE A 115 38.70 -11.73 -32.05
N ALA A 116 38.51 -11.80 -30.72
CA ALA A 116 38.82 -12.98 -29.92
C ALA A 116 37.65 -13.96 -29.75
N GLY A 117 36.40 -13.54 -29.93
CA GLY A 117 35.21 -14.40 -29.82
C GLY A 117 35.26 -15.66 -30.72
N PRO A 118 35.67 -15.57 -32.00
CA PRO A 118 35.79 -16.75 -32.87
C PRO A 118 36.87 -17.76 -32.45
N THR A 119 37.93 -17.34 -31.73
CA THR A 119 38.93 -18.27 -31.18
C THR A 119 38.51 -18.81 -29.82
N ALA A 120 37.89 -17.97 -28.98
CA ALA A 120 37.28 -18.39 -27.72
C ALA A 120 36.27 -19.52 -27.92
N GLY A 121 35.34 -19.36 -28.86
CA GLY A 121 34.28 -20.34 -29.15
C GLY A 121 34.75 -21.64 -29.82
N ARG A 122 36.01 -21.70 -30.30
CA ARG A 122 36.65 -22.97 -30.71
C ARG A 122 37.25 -23.70 -29.52
N ALA A 123 37.79 -22.97 -28.53
CA ALA A 123 38.30 -23.57 -27.30
C ALA A 123 37.16 -24.03 -26.37
N GLU A 124 35.97 -23.41 -26.41
CA GLU A 124 34.72 -23.92 -25.82
C GLU A 124 34.31 -25.33 -26.34
N GLN A 125 34.97 -25.86 -27.37
CA GLN A 125 34.65 -27.14 -28.03
C GLN A 125 35.79 -28.18 -27.93
N LEU A 126 36.87 -27.89 -27.21
CA LEU A 126 38.03 -28.79 -27.05
C LEU A 126 38.02 -29.51 -25.69
N PRO A 127 38.31 -30.83 -25.62
CA PRO A 127 38.32 -31.57 -24.35
C PRO A 127 39.43 -31.18 -23.37
N ASP A 128 40.51 -30.56 -23.85
CA ASP A 128 41.61 -30.04 -23.04
C ASP A 128 41.76 -28.52 -23.32
N PRO A 129 41.34 -27.65 -22.39
CA PRO A 129 41.21 -26.21 -22.63
C PRO A 129 42.48 -25.39 -22.30
N ASN A 130 43.62 -26.06 -22.01
CA ASN A 130 44.79 -25.50 -21.29
C ASN A 130 45.45 -24.23 -21.84
N LEU A 131 45.01 -23.66 -22.99
CA LEU A 131 45.54 -22.39 -23.50
C LEU A 131 44.49 -21.52 -24.25
N ASN A 132 43.29 -21.35 -23.68
CA ASN A 132 42.21 -20.51 -24.24
C ASN A 132 42.49 -18.99 -24.18
N TRP A 133 43.50 -18.52 -24.91
CA TRP A 133 43.83 -17.08 -25.04
C TRP A 133 42.66 -16.24 -25.57
N GLY A 134 41.82 -16.81 -26.46
CA GLY A 134 40.64 -16.12 -26.97
C GLY A 134 39.67 -15.78 -25.84
N GLY A 135 39.30 -16.77 -25.04
CA GLY A 135 38.45 -16.61 -23.86
C GLY A 135 39.04 -15.62 -22.86
N LEU A 136 40.33 -15.73 -22.56
CA LEU A 136 41.02 -14.78 -21.67
C LEU A 136 40.91 -13.33 -22.16
N VAL A 137 41.11 -13.08 -23.46
CA VAL A 137 41.00 -11.73 -24.04
C VAL A 137 39.56 -11.21 -23.98
N VAL A 138 38.55 -12.03 -24.31
CA VAL A 138 37.15 -11.60 -24.21
C VAL A 138 36.77 -11.30 -22.76
N TRP A 139 37.05 -12.21 -21.82
CA TRP A 139 36.63 -12.02 -20.43
C TRP A 139 37.43 -10.93 -19.70
N ALA A 140 38.70 -10.68 -20.05
CA ALA A 140 39.42 -9.49 -19.58
C ALA A 140 38.78 -8.19 -20.13
N ALA A 141 38.40 -8.17 -21.41
CA ALA A 141 37.75 -7.03 -22.05
C ALA A 141 36.35 -6.72 -21.45
N GLN A 142 35.63 -7.74 -20.97
CA GLN A 142 34.34 -7.58 -20.28
C GLN A 142 34.51 -7.25 -18.78
N GLY A 143 35.34 -8.02 -18.07
CA GLY A 143 35.46 -8.00 -16.62
C GLY A 143 36.19 -6.77 -16.06
N VAL A 144 37.22 -6.25 -16.74
CA VAL A 144 37.97 -5.07 -16.24
C VAL A 144 37.11 -3.79 -16.24
N PRO A 145 36.37 -3.43 -17.31
CA PRO A 145 35.39 -2.35 -17.29
C PRO A 145 34.31 -2.52 -16.20
N LEU A 146 33.82 -3.74 -16.03
CA LEU A 146 32.76 -4.06 -15.07
C LEU A 146 33.25 -3.86 -13.62
N ALA A 147 34.37 -4.50 -13.26
CA ALA A 147 34.98 -4.37 -11.93
C ALA A 147 35.36 -2.92 -11.58
N ALA A 148 35.92 -2.17 -12.54
CA ALA A 148 36.24 -0.77 -12.35
C ALA A 148 35.00 0.09 -12.10
N THR A 149 33.86 -0.23 -12.73
CA THR A 149 32.59 0.49 -12.58
C THR A 149 31.92 0.17 -11.24
N THR A 150 31.77 -1.10 -10.90
CA THR A 150 31.16 -1.52 -9.63
C THR A 150 31.98 -1.02 -8.43
N LEU A 151 33.31 -1.01 -8.52
CA LEU A 151 34.18 -0.47 -7.46
C LEU A 151 33.94 1.03 -7.21
N VAL A 152 33.79 1.85 -8.26
CA VAL A 152 33.52 3.29 -8.12
C VAL A 152 32.11 3.52 -7.57
N GLN A 153 31.11 2.76 -8.05
CA GLN A 153 29.72 2.88 -7.59
C GLN A 153 29.55 2.46 -6.12
N THR A 154 30.13 1.34 -5.70
CA THR A 154 30.14 0.90 -4.30
C THR A 154 30.82 1.92 -3.38
N ARG A 155 31.94 2.53 -3.79
CA ARG A 155 32.60 3.62 -3.05
C ARG A 155 31.70 4.84 -2.90
N LEU A 156 30.96 5.21 -3.94
CA LEU A 156 30.01 6.33 -3.91
C LEU A 156 28.81 6.05 -2.99
N ALA A 157 28.20 4.87 -3.08
CA ALA A 157 27.06 4.48 -2.26
C ALA A 157 27.43 4.36 -0.77
N LEU A 158 28.57 3.73 -0.45
CA LEU A 158 29.11 3.69 0.92
C LEU A 158 29.42 5.09 1.48
N ARG A 159 29.90 6.02 0.64
CA ARG A 159 30.12 7.42 1.04
C ARG A 159 28.81 8.14 1.35
N GLU A 160 27.75 7.89 0.59
CA GLU A 160 26.46 8.54 0.79
C GLU A 160 25.71 8.00 2.02
N LEU A 161 25.83 6.69 2.29
CA LEU A 161 25.31 6.07 3.52
C LEU A 161 25.97 6.64 4.79
N ARG A 162 27.28 6.91 4.73
CA ARG A 162 28.07 7.49 5.85
C ARG A 162 27.79 8.98 6.11
N ARG A 163 26.87 9.63 5.37
CA ARG A 163 26.46 11.02 5.64
C ARG A 163 25.35 11.05 6.69
N GLU A 164 25.71 11.43 7.92
CA GLU A 164 24.80 11.49 9.08
C GLU A 164 23.51 12.26 8.78
N ASN A 165 23.62 13.48 8.25
CA ASN A 165 22.49 14.39 8.00
C ASN A 165 21.65 14.08 6.73
N ARG A 166 21.76 12.87 6.13
CA ARG A 166 20.85 12.45 5.05
C ARG A 166 19.52 11.94 5.58
N LYS A 167 18.42 12.39 4.96
CA LYS A 167 17.04 11.89 5.20
C LYS A 167 16.99 10.35 5.08
N PRO A 168 16.19 9.63 5.90
CA PRO A 168 16.14 8.16 5.91
C PRO A 168 15.95 7.52 4.53
N LEU A 169 15.05 8.06 3.70
CA LEU A 169 14.82 7.60 2.33
C LEU A 169 16.09 7.58 1.45
N ALA A 170 16.98 8.57 1.60
CA ALA A 170 18.23 8.61 0.84
C ALA A 170 19.23 7.54 1.32
N LYS A 171 19.21 7.21 2.61
CA LYS A 171 20.00 6.09 3.17
C LYS A 171 19.42 4.74 2.70
N ALA A 172 18.10 4.58 2.71
CA ALA A 172 17.44 3.38 2.18
C ALA A 172 17.74 3.13 0.70
N VAL A 173 17.66 4.16 -0.15
CA VAL A 173 18.07 4.06 -1.58
C VAL A 173 19.55 3.70 -1.71
N GLY A 174 20.44 4.31 -0.91
CA GLY A 174 21.86 3.95 -0.91
C GLY A 174 22.15 2.50 -0.52
N ALA A 175 21.39 1.94 0.42
CA ALA A 175 21.49 0.54 0.84
C ALA A 175 20.95 -0.42 -0.25
N LEU A 176 19.81 -0.10 -0.86
CA LEU A 176 19.24 -0.85 -1.98
C LEU A 176 20.20 -0.86 -3.18
N MET A 177 20.90 0.24 -3.47
CA MET A 177 21.92 0.28 -4.52
C MET A 177 23.13 -0.62 -4.20
N LEU A 178 23.55 -0.77 -2.94
CA LEU A 178 24.60 -1.73 -2.60
C LEU A 178 24.15 -3.18 -2.75
N LEU A 179 22.91 -3.51 -2.35
CA LEU A 179 22.34 -4.84 -2.55
C LEU A 179 22.23 -5.17 -4.06
N ALA A 180 21.86 -4.19 -4.89
CA ALA A 180 21.81 -4.31 -6.35
C ALA A 180 23.16 -4.68 -7.01
N TYR A 181 24.29 -4.40 -6.36
CA TYR A 181 25.63 -4.72 -6.89
C TYR A 181 26.14 -6.11 -6.49
N VAL A 182 25.52 -6.79 -5.52
CA VAL A 182 25.95 -8.12 -5.06
C VAL A 182 25.98 -9.16 -6.19
N PRO A 183 24.96 -9.28 -7.09
CA PRO A 183 25.01 -10.20 -8.21
C PRO A 183 26.17 -9.92 -9.18
N THR A 184 26.55 -8.64 -9.36
CA THR A 184 27.69 -8.25 -10.19
C THR A 184 29.02 -8.67 -9.58
N TYR A 185 29.16 -8.57 -8.25
CA TYR A 185 30.35 -9.09 -7.56
C TYR A 185 30.44 -10.62 -7.65
N VAL A 186 29.32 -11.33 -7.48
CA VAL A 186 29.28 -12.80 -7.65
C VAL A 186 29.68 -13.20 -9.08
N ALA A 187 29.14 -12.53 -10.10
CA ALA A 187 29.50 -12.78 -11.50
C ALA A 187 31.01 -12.55 -11.79
N LEU A 188 31.60 -11.50 -11.20
CA LEU A 188 33.04 -11.23 -11.30
C LEU A 188 33.90 -12.29 -10.59
N VAL A 189 33.47 -12.80 -9.44
CA VAL A 189 34.18 -13.87 -8.71
C VAL A 189 34.10 -15.19 -9.46
N LEU A 190 32.94 -15.56 -10.00
CA LEU A 190 32.78 -16.77 -10.81
C LEU A 190 33.62 -16.71 -12.10
N MET A 191 33.62 -15.56 -12.79
CA MET A 191 34.46 -15.33 -13.97
C MET A 191 35.96 -15.42 -13.62
N ALA A 192 36.39 -14.87 -12.48
CA ALA A 192 37.77 -14.97 -12.03
C ALA A 192 38.17 -16.41 -11.67
N GLY A 193 37.31 -17.17 -10.99
CA GLY A 193 37.58 -18.58 -10.65
C GLY A 193 37.64 -19.50 -11.88
N GLU A 194 36.78 -19.29 -12.86
CA GLU A 194 36.81 -20.00 -14.15
C GLU A 194 38.13 -19.73 -14.92
N ILE A 195 38.60 -18.48 -14.93
CA ILE A 195 39.80 -18.07 -15.69
C ILE A 195 41.12 -18.40 -14.96
N VAL A 196 41.16 -18.24 -13.64
CA VAL A 196 42.41 -18.31 -12.84
C VAL A 196 42.55 -19.65 -12.12
N LEU A 197 41.44 -20.31 -11.78
CA LEU A 197 41.40 -21.55 -10.99
C LEU A 197 40.78 -22.73 -11.77
N GLY A 198 40.40 -22.53 -13.03
CA GLY A 198 39.88 -23.59 -13.91
C GLY A 198 38.53 -24.17 -13.47
N TRP A 199 37.69 -23.40 -12.78
CA TRP A 199 36.39 -23.88 -12.30
C TRP A 199 35.43 -24.19 -13.47
N ASP A 200 35.07 -25.46 -13.64
CA ASP A 200 33.87 -25.83 -14.40
C ASP A 200 32.63 -25.45 -13.58
N LEU A 201 31.76 -24.66 -14.20
CA LEU A 201 30.52 -24.14 -13.61
C LEU A 201 29.27 -24.70 -14.31
N GLY A 202 29.42 -25.73 -15.15
CA GLY A 202 28.33 -26.53 -15.74
C GLY A 202 27.40 -25.78 -16.71
N TYR A 203 27.68 -24.51 -17.02
CA TYR A 203 26.81 -23.68 -17.86
C TYR A 203 27.60 -22.70 -18.75
N PRO A 204 27.23 -22.50 -20.03
CA PRO A 204 27.92 -21.60 -20.94
C PRO A 204 28.14 -20.17 -20.39
N PRO A 205 29.36 -19.62 -20.45
CA PRO A 205 29.69 -18.30 -19.91
C PRO A 205 28.82 -17.16 -20.45
N VAL A 206 28.49 -17.17 -21.76
CA VAL A 206 27.64 -16.15 -22.38
C VAL A 206 26.22 -16.20 -21.81
N GLY A 207 25.68 -17.39 -21.56
CA GLY A 207 24.37 -17.54 -20.93
C GLY A 207 24.34 -17.04 -19.49
N ARG A 208 25.41 -17.28 -18.72
CA ARG A 208 25.60 -16.66 -17.38
C ARG A 208 25.65 -15.13 -17.47
N ALA A 209 26.35 -14.57 -18.47
CA ALA A 209 26.41 -13.13 -18.70
C ALA A 209 25.04 -12.53 -19.09
N GLU A 210 24.27 -13.21 -19.94
CA GLU A 210 22.93 -12.80 -20.36
C GLU A 210 21.93 -12.76 -19.18
N ILE A 211 21.94 -13.79 -18.33
CA ILE A 211 21.12 -13.83 -17.10
C ILE A 211 21.48 -12.66 -16.18
N ALA A 212 22.76 -12.54 -15.83
CA ALA A 212 23.23 -11.50 -14.91
C ALA A 212 22.96 -10.08 -15.45
N PHE A 213 23.13 -9.87 -16.76
CA PHE A 213 22.86 -8.58 -17.39
C PHE A 213 21.36 -8.26 -17.42
N THR A 214 20.50 -9.24 -17.68
CA THR A 214 19.03 -9.02 -17.73
C THR A 214 18.50 -8.60 -16.35
N PHE A 215 18.91 -9.27 -15.27
CA PHE A 215 18.55 -8.87 -13.90
C PHE A 215 19.06 -7.46 -13.56
N ALA A 216 20.32 -7.15 -13.89
CA ALA A 216 20.90 -5.82 -13.66
C ALA A 216 20.18 -4.71 -14.45
N ALA A 217 19.80 -4.98 -15.70
CA ALA A 217 19.10 -4.03 -16.56
C ALA A 217 17.67 -3.74 -16.07
N VAL A 218 16.93 -4.76 -15.62
CA VAL A 218 15.60 -4.57 -15.00
C VAL A 218 15.71 -3.70 -13.74
N LEU A 219 16.62 -4.05 -12.82
CA LEU A 219 16.77 -3.33 -11.55
C LEU A 219 17.22 -1.88 -11.75
N ALA A 220 18.15 -1.64 -12.68
CA ALA A 220 18.53 -0.28 -13.08
C ALA A 220 17.34 0.51 -13.68
N SER A 221 16.48 -0.14 -14.46
CA SER A 221 15.30 0.48 -15.10
C SER A 221 14.28 0.93 -14.06
N THR A 222 13.95 0.08 -13.09
CA THR A 222 13.05 0.43 -11.99
C THR A 222 13.56 1.64 -11.19
N LEU A 223 14.86 1.69 -10.89
CA LEU A 223 15.48 2.79 -10.14
C LEU A 223 15.43 4.14 -10.90
N VAL A 224 15.58 4.16 -12.23
CA VAL A 224 15.55 5.41 -13.02
C VAL A 224 14.17 5.78 -13.60
N ALA A 225 13.15 4.95 -13.37
CA ALA A 225 11.76 5.23 -13.76
C ALA A 225 11.10 6.34 -12.92
N GLY A 226 11.54 6.53 -11.66
CA GLY A 226 10.95 7.51 -10.74
C GLY A 226 10.77 8.93 -11.32
N PRO A 227 11.80 9.55 -11.93
CA PRO A 227 11.68 10.84 -12.62
C PRO A 227 10.67 10.87 -13.78
N VAL A 228 10.50 9.75 -14.50
CA VAL A 228 9.49 9.64 -15.58
C VAL A 228 8.09 9.62 -14.97
N VAL A 229 7.89 8.86 -13.90
CA VAL A 229 6.62 8.83 -13.15
C VAL A 229 6.30 10.21 -12.56
N GLY A 230 7.31 10.94 -12.08
CA GLY A 230 7.19 12.34 -11.64
C GLY A 230 6.60 13.25 -12.72
N HIS A 231 7.28 13.35 -13.88
CA HIS A 231 6.80 14.19 -14.99
C HIS A 231 5.45 13.70 -15.58
N LEU A 232 5.12 12.41 -15.50
CA LEU A 232 3.78 11.91 -15.88
C LEU A 232 2.69 12.34 -14.88
N LEU A 233 2.98 12.32 -13.58
CA LEU A 233 2.06 12.80 -12.53
C LEU A 233 1.86 14.33 -12.61
N GLU A 234 2.92 15.09 -12.87
CA GLU A 234 2.87 16.55 -13.12
C GLU A 234 2.05 16.86 -14.38
N TYR A 235 2.27 16.14 -15.48
CA TYR A 235 1.50 16.29 -16.72
C TYR A 235 0.01 15.96 -16.53
N ALA A 236 -0.31 14.98 -15.67
CA ALA A 236 -1.68 14.65 -15.27
C ALA A 236 -2.27 15.60 -14.20
N GLY A 237 -1.46 16.45 -13.57
CA GLY A 237 -1.87 17.26 -12.41
C GLY A 237 -2.17 16.46 -11.14
N LEU A 238 -1.69 15.21 -11.08
CA LEU A 238 -1.84 14.26 -9.97
C LEU A 238 -0.66 14.31 -8.99
N ASP A 239 0.33 15.15 -9.27
CA ASP A 239 1.41 15.53 -8.36
C ASP A 239 0.89 16.22 -7.08
N ARG A 240 1.79 16.58 -6.17
CA ARG A 240 1.40 17.24 -4.91
C ARG A 240 0.79 18.61 -5.17
N ASP A 241 1.45 19.44 -5.97
CA ASP A 241 1.10 20.85 -6.14
C ASP A 241 -0.08 20.98 -7.10
N GLY A 242 -0.20 20.07 -8.07
CA GLY A 242 -1.36 19.87 -8.91
C GLY A 242 -2.64 19.64 -8.10
N ARG A 243 -2.60 18.71 -7.14
CA ARG A 243 -3.74 18.44 -6.24
C ARG A 243 -4.04 19.60 -5.30
N ILE A 244 -3.04 20.34 -4.82
CA ILE A 244 -3.27 21.56 -4.01
C ILE A 244 -3.90 22.67 -4.88
N CYS A 245 -3.44 22.88 -6.12
CA CYS A 245 -4.10 23.78 -7.07
C CYS A 245 -5.58 23.41 -7.27
N CYS A 246 -5.90 22.13 -7.41
CA CYS A 246 -7.28 21.68 -7.58
C CYS A 246 -8.15 21.98 -6.35
N ARG A 247 -7.60 21.85 -5.13
CA ARG A 247 -8.29 22.23 -3.88
C ARG A 247 -8.45 23.75 -3.71
N LEU A 248 -7.45 24.54 -4.10
CA LEU A 248 -7.49 26.00 -4.04
C LEU A 248 -8.32 26.64 -5.16
N ARG A 249 -8.62 25.92 -6.24
CA ARG A 249 -9.29 26.46 -7.43
C ARG A 249 -10.64 27.14 -7.18
N PRO A 250 -11.55 26.67 -6.30
CA PRO A 250 -12.79 27.39 -6.01
C PRO A 250 -12.50 28.76 -5.39
N LEU A 251 -11.84 28.78 -4.23
CA LEU A 251 -11.44 30.00 -3.52
C LEU A 251 -10.66 30.98 -4.40
N TRP A 252 -9.73 30.48 -5.23
CA TRP A 252 -9.00 31.30 -6.19
C TRP A 252 -9.91 31.95 -7.23
N ARG A 253 -10.88 31.21 -7.79
CA ARG A 253 -11.86 31.77 -8.74
C ARG A 253 -12.75 32.82 -8.09
N ASP A 254 -13.18 32.59 -6.85
CA ASP A 254 -14.10 33.49 -6.16
C ASP A 254 -13.39 34.81 -5.79
N VAL A 255 -12.15 34.74 -5.29
CA VAL A 255 -11.31 35.91 -4.98
C VAL A 255 -10.89 36.66 -6.25
N THR A 256 -10.51 35.96 -7.33
CA THR A 256 -10.14 36.62 -8.60
C THR A 256 -11.33 37.16 -9.38
N ALA A 257 -12.56 36.65 -9.14
CA ALA A 257 -13.79 37.25 -9.67
C ALA A 257 -14.19 38.52 -8.89
N ALA A 258 -13.98 38.54 -7.56
CA ALA A 258 -14.27 39.71 -6.72
C ALA A 258 -13.29 40.86 -6.92
N VAL A 259 -12.00 40.56 -7.14
CA VAL A 259 -10.94 41.58 -7.36
C VAL A 259 -10.10 41.21 -8.59
N PRO A 260 -10.60 41.43 -9.82
CA PRO A 260 -9.94 40.98 -11.05
C PRO A 260 -8.59 41.66 -11.34
N GLU A 261 -8.30 42.79 -10.70
CA GLU A 261 -7.04 43.54 -10.88
C GLU A 261 -5.81 42.81 -10.30
N ILE A 262 -5.98 41.82 -9.42
CA ILE A 262 -4.87 41.03 -8.85
C ILE A 262 -4.35 39.93 -9.81
N VAL A 263 -5.05 39.68 -10.91
CA VAL A 263 -4.81 38.53 -11.80
C VAL A 263 -3.58 38.78 -12.65
N MET A 264 -2.41 38.35 -12.15
CA MET A 264 -1.08 38.69 -12.69
C MET A 264 -0.89 38.31 -14.17
N PHE A 265 -1.59 37.27 -14.65
CA PHE A 265 -1.63 36.91 -16.07
C PHE A 265 -3.02 36.42 -16.50
N PRO A 266 -3.63 36.96 -17.56
CA PRO A 266 -4.85 36.39 -18.14
C PRO A 266 -4.59 34.97 -18.66
N ALA A 267 -5.66 34.15 -18.75
CA ALA A 267 -5.56 32.71 -19.01
C ALA A 267 -5.26 32.35 -20.49
N GLY A 268 -4.10 32.79 -21.01
CA GLY A 268 -3.62 32.52 -22.37
C GLY A 268 -2.21 31.90 -22.45
N ASP A 269 -1.30 32.28 -21.55
CA ASP A 269 0.11 31.87 -21.64
C ASP A 269 0.33 30.39 -21.30
N GLY A 270 0.44 29.56 -22.35
CA GLY A 270 0.57 28.11 -22.28
C GLY A 270 1.79 27.58 -21.49
N LEU A 271 2.76 28.44 -21.17
CA LEU A 271 3.85 28.16 -20.23
C LEU A 271 3.31 27.79 -18.83
N THR A 272 2.31 28.52 -18.34
CA THR A 272 1.73 28.35 -16.98
C THR A 272 0.86 27.10 -16.82
N ARG A 273 0.54 26.40 -17.91
CA ARG A 273 -0.37 25.25 -17.89
C ARG A 273 0.32 23.93 -17.50
N ARG A 274 1.66 23.87 -17.55
CA ARG A 274 2.46 22.65 -17.33
C ARG A 274 3.24 22.62 -16.02
N ASP A 275 3.61 23.78 -15.46
CA ASP A 275 4.30 23.87 -14.17
C ASP A 275 3.27 24.00 -13.04
N THR A 276 3.13 22.95 -12.23
CA THR A 276 2.15 22.90 -11.13
C THR A 276 2.61 23.66 -9.89
N THR A 277 3.91 23.76 -9.65
CA THR A 277 4.50 24.52 -8.53
C THR A 277 4.42 26.02 -8.79
N ALA A 278 4.75 26.49 -10.00
CA ALA A 278 4.56 27.89 -10.40
C ALA A 278 3.08 28.29 -10.38
N ARG A 279 2.19 27.40 -10.81
CA ARG A 279 0.73 27.61 -10.71
C ARG A 279 0.26 27.69 -9.26
N LEU A 280 0.78 26.84 -8.37
CA LEU A 280 0.46 26.88 -6.94
C LEU A 280 0.93 28.20 -6.31
N LEU A 281 2.20 28.58 -6.52
CA LEU A 281 2.76 29.84 -6.04
C LEU A 281 1.91 31.04 -6.49
N ARG A 282 1.58 31.11 -7.79
CA ARG A 282 0.71 32.15 -8.34
C ARG A 282 -0.64 32.18 -7.64
N MET A 283 -1.35 31.04 -7.56
CA MET A 283 -2.67 30.97 -6.94
C MET A 283 -2.63 31.36 -5.46
N THR A 284 -1.58 31.01 -4.72
CA THR A 284 -1.39 31.40 -3.32
C THR A 284 -1.17 32.90 -3.14
N VAL A 285 -0.37 33.54 -4.01
CA VAL A 285 -0.19 35.00 -3.98
C VAL A 285 -1.49 35.72 -4.34
N GLU A 286 -2.19 35.31 -5.39
CA GLU A 286 -3.44 35.94 -5.81
C GLU A 286 -4.57 35.78 -4.76
N ILE A 287 -4.69 34.62 -4.11
CA ILE A 287 -5.62 34.46 -2.97
C ILE A 287 -5.25 35.43 -1.82
N ARG A 288 -3.97 35.51 -1.46
CA ARG A 288 -3.47 36.36 -0.37
C ARG A 288 -3.72 37.84 -0.63
N ASP A 289 -3.35 38.30 -1.80
CA ASP A 289 -3.36 39.72 -2.14
C ASP A 289 -4.80 40.20 -2.39
N GLY A 290 -5.65 39.35 -3.00
CA GLY A 290 -7.09 39.60 -3.09
C GLY A 290 -7.78 39.63 -1.73
N ALA A 291 -7.48 38.70 -0.81
CA ALA A 291 -7.99 38.73 0.56
C ALA A 291 -7.52 39.97 1.35
N THR A 292 -6.36 40.53 0.99
CA THR A 292 -5.83 41.77 1.57
C THR A 292 -6.52 43.00 0.98
N ALA A 293 -6.71 43.05 -0.33
CA ALA A 293 -7.46 44.12 -1.02
C ALA A 293 -8.92 44.21 -0.56
N SER A 294 -9.59 43.06 -0.37
CA SER A 294 -10.96 42.98 0.16
C SER A 294 -11.11 43.58 1.57
N ARG A 295 -10.03 43.66 2.36
CA ARG A 295 -10.02 44.35 3.67
C ARG A 295 -9.78 45.85 3.59
N ALA A 296 -9.32 46.36 2.46
CA ALA A 296 -9.01 47.78 2.25
C ALA A 296 -10.14 48.58 1.57
N LEU A 297 -11.19 47.91 1.09
CA LEU A 297 -12.35 48.54 0.46
C LEU A 297 -13.29 49.18 1.51
N PRO A 298 -13.60 50.50 1.41
CA PRO A 298 -14.64 51.11 2.23
C PRO A 298 -16.02 50.51 1.95
N ALA A 299 -16.85 50.38 2.98
CA ALA A 299 -18.16 49.73 2.92
C ALA A 299 -19.17 50.35 1.93
N SER A 300 -18.89 51.56 1.40
CA SER A 300 -19.75 52.29 0.46
C SER A 300 -19.83 51.73 -0.95
N ARG A 301 -19.02 50.71 -1.33
CA ARG A 301 -19.11 50.03 -2.64
C ARG A 301 -19.83 48.68 -2.65
N ALA A 302 -20.34 48.20 -1.50
CA ALA A 302 -21.08 46.94 -1.45
C ALA A 302 -22.44 46.98 -2.19
N HIS A 303 -23.03 48.17 -2.38
CA HIS A 303 -24.32 48.37 -3.06
C HIS A 303 -24.19 48.71 -4.54
N GLN A 304 -23.64 47.80 -5.35
CA GLN A 304 -23.91 47.82 -6.81
C GLN A 304 -23.91 46.45 -7.53
N VAL A 305 -23.86 45.33 -6.79
CA VAL A 305 -24.05 43.98 -7.36
C VAL A 305 -25.25 43.27 -6.69
N SER A 306 -26.39 43.94 -6.68
CA SER A 306 -27.67 43.40 -6.20
C SER A 306 -28.50 42.88 -7.38
N GLY A 307 -28.38 41.58 -7.68
CA GLY A 307 -29.03 40.91 -8.82
C GLY A 307 -29.64 39.55 -8.45
N GLY A 308 -30.06 39.37 -7.20
CA GLY A 308 -30.63 38.15 -6.64
C GLY A 308 -31.06 38.38 -5.19
N SER A 309 -32.10 37.68 -4.73
CA SER A 309 -32.77 38.00 -3.45
C SER A 309 -31.90 37.83 -2.21
N PRO A 310 -32.06 38.70 -1.19
CA PRO A 310 -31.39 38.53 0.10
C PRO A 310 -32.00 37.38 0.91
N GLY A 311 -31.17 36.49 1.44
CA GLY A 311 -31.60 35.41 2.33
C GLY A 311 -30.44 34.66 2.95
N ARG A 312 -30.49 34.46 4.28
CA ARG A 312 -29.54 33.69 5.10
C ARG A 312 -28.08 34.18 5.10
N THR A 313 -27.80 35.17 5.93
CA THR A 313 -26.47 35.37 6.53
C THR A 313 -26.45 34.84 7.97
N ALA A 314 -25.33 34.25 8.37
CA ALA A 314 -24.97 33.98 9.77
C ALA A 314 -25.73 32.90 10.56
N GLU A 315 -26.25 31.85 9.92
CA GLU A 315 -26.46 30.55 10.59
C GLU A 315 -26.29 29.40 9.58
N GLY A 316 -25.46 28.40 9.89
CA GLY A 316 -25.08 27.36 8.92
C GLY A 316 -23.73 26.65 9.10
N LEU A 317 -23.10 26.69 10.28
CA LEU A 317 -21.93 25.86 10.61
C LEU A 317 -22.35 24.60 11.41
N ARG A 318 -23.35 23.86 10.89
CA ARG A 318 -23.84 22.57 11.41
C ARG A 318 -24.74 21.90 10.35
N GLU A 319 -24.17 20.98 9.58
CA GLU A 319 -24.81 19.74 9.07
C GLU A 319 -23.82 18.97 8.17
N PRO A 320 -23.75 17.62 8.24
CA PRO A 320 -22.94 16.79 7.34
C PRO A 320 -23.69 16.45 6.03
N PRO A 321 -22.99 16.25 4.91
CA PRO A 321 -23.63 15.94 3.64
C PRO A 321 -24.09 14.48 3.56
N ARG A 322 -25.38 14.25 3.27
CA ARG A 322 -25.86 12.95 2.77
C ARG A 322 -25.31 12.67 1.37
N THR A 323 -25.10 11.40 1.06
CA THR A 323 -24.53 10.90 -0.19
C THR A 323 -25.59 10.70 -1.30
N GLY A 324 -25.12 10.60 -2.55
CA GLY A 324 -25.90 10.01 -3.66
C GLY A 324 -26.46 10.99 -4.69
N GLY A 325 -25.83 11.04 -5.88
CA GLY A 325 -26.33 11.83 -7.01
C GLY A 325 -25.40 11.80 -8.22
N ARG A 326 -25.47 10.75 -9.07
CA ARG A 326 -24.67 10.67 -10.30
C ARG A 326 -25.20 11.66 -11.35
N CYS A 327 -24.33 12.47 -11.95
CA CYS A 327 -24.66 13.18 -13.19
C CYS A 327 -24.76 12.19 -14.36
N PRO A 328 -25.88 12.13 -15.11
CA PRO A 328 -25.98 11.30 -16.30
C PRO A 328 -25.23 11.91 -17.49
N ALA A 329 -24.75 11.07 -18.40
CA ALA A 329 -24.21 11.51 -19.69
C ALA A 329 -25.34 12.06 -20.59
N GLY A 330 -25.02 13.04 -21.43
CA GLY A 330 -26.00 13.73 -22.27
C GLY A 330 -26.57 12.88 -23.41
N ARG A 331 -27.76 13.27 -23.89
CA ARG A 331 -28.33 12.85 -25.18
C ARG A 331 -28.67 14.08 -26.03
N SER A 332 -28.71 13.88 -27.34
CA SER A 332 -28.75 14.94 -28.35
C SER A 332 -30.06 15.02 -29.13
N SER A 333 -30.61 16.23 -29.25
CA SER A 333 -31.31 16.74 -30.44
C SER A 333 -31.33 18.28 -30.33
N ALA A 334 -30.77 19.10 -31.24
CA ALA A 334 -30.81 19.18 -32.71
C ALA A 334 -32.05 19.91 -33.25
N LEU A 335 -31.86 21.12 -33.80
CA LEU A 335 -32.76 21.78 -34.76
C LEU A 335 -32.07 22.98 -35.52
N GLN A 336 -31.47 22.63 -36.68
CA GLN A 336 -31.61 23.29 -37.99
C GLN A 336 -31.16 24.74 -38.37
N HIS A 337 -30.58 24.81 -39.59
CA HIS A 337 -30.58 25.84 -40.66
C HIS A 337 -29.89 27.24 -40.56
N ARG A 338 -28.66 27.34 -41.13
CA ARG A 338 -28.24 28.02 -42.42
C ARG A 338 -28.86 29.39 -42.85
N PRO A 339 -28.23 30.17 -43.79
CA PRO A 339 -26.81 30.57 -43.95
C PRO A 339 -26.57 32.01 -44.56
N CYS A 340 -25.37 32.61 -44.40
CA CYS A 340 -24.69 33.58 -45.33
C CYS A 340 -23.28 33.92 -44.75
N ALA A 341 -22.16 34.24 -45.43
CA ALA A 341 -21.80 34.63 -46.81
C ALA A 341 -21.40 36.13 -46.95
N ALA A 342 -20.31 36.38 -47.72
CA ALA A 342 -19.84 37.68 -48.28
C ALA A 342 -19.32 38.78 -47.30
N THR A 343 -18.35 39.67 -47.64
CA THR A 343 -17.10 39.60 -48.45
C THR A 343 -16.22 40.86 -48.19
N LEU A 344 -14.98 40.93 -48.76
CA LEU A 344 -14.19 42.15 -49.09
C LEU A 344 -13.59 42.98 -47.90
N SER A 345 -12.52 43.78 -48.04
CA SER A 345 -11.37 43.83 -48.99
C SER A 345 -10.31 44.87 -48.56
N ALA A 346 -9.11 44.81 -49.17
CA ALA A 346 -8.17 45.93 -49.41
C ALA A 346 -7.41 46.60 -48.21
N ARG A 347 -6.20 47.17 -48.38
CA ARG A 347 -5.02 46.86 -49.25
C ARG A 347 -3.80 47.71 -48.82
N ALA A 348 -2.60 47.35 -49.31
CA ALA A 348 -1.34 48.14 -49.28
C ALA A 348 -0.67 48.34 -47.90
N GLY A 349 0.65 48.64 -47.79
CA GLY A 349 1.67 48.68 -48.85
C GLY A 349 3.13 48.89 -48.39
N LEU A 350 3.97 47.87 -48.61
CA LEU A 350 5.42 47.86 -48.94
C LEU A 350 6.40 49.04 -48.63
N ARG A 351 7.56 48.65 -48.04
CA ARG A 351 8.98 49.12 -48.22
C ARG A 351 9.66 50.08 -47.20
N HIS A 352 10.68 49.50 -46.54
CA HIS A 352 12.04 50.00 -46.20
C HIS A 352 12.36 51.48 -45.90
N ARG A 353 13.15 51.70 -44.81
CA ARG A 353 14.48 52.39 -44.82
C ARG A 353 15.26 52.22 -43.48
N THR A 354 16.59 52.36 -43.55
CA THR A 354 17.62 52.37 -42.46
C THR A 354 18.90 53.06 -43.01
N PRO A 355 19.98 53.36 -42.24
CA PRO A 355 20.14 53.43 -40.78
C PRO A 355 20.04 54.90 -40.28
N PRO A 356 21.05 55.74 -39.87
CA PRO A 356 22.53 55.61 -39.75
C PRO A 356 23.00 55.40 -38.27
N ALA A 357 24.18 55.92 -37.84
CA ALA A 357 24.77 55.71 -36.51
C ALA A 357 25.75 56.82 -36.02
N ALA A 358 25.98 56.88 -34.69
CA ALA A 358 27.10 57.52 -33.95
C ALA A 358 27.09 57.01 -32.48
N GLY A 359 28.15 57.06 -31.64
CA GLY A 359 29.57 57.31 -31.89
C GLY A 359 30.35 57.85 -30.66
N LEU A 360 31.12 56.99 -29.96
CA LEU A 360 32.12 57.30 -28.89
C LEU A 360 31.57 57.92 -27.57
N GLY A 361 32.15 57.74 -26.37
CA GLY A 361 33.24 56.85 -25.92
C GLY A 361 33.59 56.99 -24.40
N THR A 362 34.32 55.98 -23.86
CA THR A 362 35.20 56.00 -22.66
C THR A 362 34.71 56.33 -21.21
N SER A 363 34.67 55.25 -20.39
CA SER A 363 35.39 55.09 -19.10
C SER A 363 34.75 55.43 -17.72
N LEU A 364 35.21 54.69 -16.69
CA LEU A 364 34.90 54.74 -15.24
C LEU A 364 33.42 54.44 -14.84
N VAL A 365 33.05 53.83 -13.70
CA VAL A 365 33.72 53.44 -12.43
C VAL A 365 33.33 51.99 -12.00
N VAL A 366 34.15 51.37 -11.14
CA VAL A 366 33.99 50.03 -10.51
C VAL A 366 32.75 49.88 -9.59
N ARG A 367 32.06 48.72 -9.64
CA ARG A 367 31.49 47.98 -8.48
C ARG A 367 31.30 46.47 -8.80
N PRO A 368 31.15 45.56 -7.79
CA PRO A 368 31.55 44.16 -7.95
C PRO A 368 30.43 43.12 -8.19
N ARG A 369 30.88 41.95 -8.67
CA ARG A 369 30.26 40.61 -8.73
C ARG A 369 28.93 40.39 -7.99
N HIS A 370 27.95 39.82 -8.70
CA HIS A 370 27.53 38.43 -8.43
C HIS A 370 27.03 37.73 -9.71
N ALA A 371 26.92 36.39 -9.67
CA ALA A 371 26.90 35.51 -10.85
C ALA A 371 25.67 35.65 -11.78
N GLU A 372 25.90 35.37 -13.05
CA GLU A 372 24.94 35.49 -14.16
C GLU A 372 23.96 34.31 -14.23
N GLY A 373 22.73 34.56 -14.69
CA GLY A 373 21.80 33.53 -15.15
C GLY A 373 21.92 33.32 -16.66
N VAL A 374 21.87 32.08 -17.14
CA VAL A 374 21.88 31.77 -18.58
C VAL A 374 20.47 31.93 -19.15
N THR A 375 20.31 32.91 -20.06
CA THR A 375 19.07 33.14 -20.81
C THR A 375 18.78 32.00 -21.78
N GLY A 376 17.50 31.67 -21.99
CA GLY A 376 17.08 30.55 -22.82
C GLY A 376 17.25 30.80 -24.32
N ASP A 377 17.55 29.72 -25.06
CA ASP A 377 17.67 29.73 -26.52
C ASP A 377 16.63 28.79 -27.18
N ARG A 378 16.23 29.10 -28.42
CA ARG A 378 15.03 28.51 -29.04
C ARG A 378 15.36 27.25 -29.86
N TYR A 379 15.14 26.07 -29.29
CA TYR A 379 15.37 24.82 -30.00
C TYR A 379 14.28 24.48 -31.02
N CYS A 380 14.57 24.75 -32.30
CA CYS A 380 13.85 24.19 -33.44
C CYS A 380 13.94 22.64 -33.45
N TRP A 381 12.92 22.00 -33.99
CA TRP A 381 12.93 20.55 -34.23
C TRP A 381 13.87 20.19 -35.38
N ASP A 382 14.97 19.47 -35.11
CA ASP A 382 15.78 18.86 -36.16
C ASP A 382 15.08 17.60 -36.72
N MET A 383 14.73 17.68 -38.02
CA MET A 383 14.08 16.61 -38.78
C MET A 383 14.92 15.32 -38.88
N ARG A 384 16.24 15.37 -38.60
CA ARG A 384 17.10 14.17 -38.54
C ARG A 384 16.62 13.17 -37.49
N THR A 385 16.15 13.67 -36.35
CA THR A 385 15.68 12.85 -35.22
C THR A 385 14.42 12.05 -35.57
N GLY A 386 13.47 12.64 -36.30
CA GLY A 386 12.22 11.97 -36.68
C GLY A 386 12.41 10.82 -37.67
N ARG A 387 13.39 10.94 -38.59
CA ARG A 387 13.68 9.90 -39.59
C ARG A 387 14.21 8.60 -38.97
N LEU A 388 14.99 8.69 -37.90
CA LEU A 388 15.48 7.51 -37.16
C LEU A 388 14.35 6.77 -36.44
N ILE A 389 13.39 7.50 -35.86
CA ILE A 389 12.22 6.91 -35.18
C ILE A 389 11.32 6.19 -36.20
N ALA A 390 11.05 6.82 -37.35
CA ALA A 390 10.26 6.20 -38.41
C ALA A 390 10.91 4.92 -38.97
N LEU A 391 12.24 4.93 -39.17
CA LEU A 391 12.98 3.76 -39.66
C LEU A 391 12.96 2.60 -38.65
N ALA A 392 13.13 2.88 -37.36
CA ALA A 392 13.07 1.87 -36.31
C ALA A 392 11.68 1.22 -36.20
N LEU A 393 10.61 2.03 -36.24
CA LEU A 393 9.23 1.52 -36.21
C LEU A 393 8.89 0.69 -37.46
N PHE A 394 9.40 1.06 -38.64
CA PHE A 394 9.20 0.30 -39.87
C PHE A 394 9.87 -1.08 -39.82
N VAL A 395 11.11 -1.16 -39.33
CA VAL A 395 11.83 -2.45 -39.17
C VAL A 395 11.14 -3.36 -38.16
N ILE A 396 10.63 -2.80 -37.05
CA ILE A 396 9.84 -3.56 -36.07
C ILE A 396 8.55 -4.10 -36.71
N ALA A 397 7.82 -3.27 -37.47
CA ALA A 397 6.60 -3.71 -38.15
C ALA A 397 6.83 -4.84 -39.16
N THR A 398 7.95 -4.81 -39.90
CA THR A 398 8.28 -5.88 -40.86
C THR A 398 8.70 -7.21 -40.21
N LEU A 399 9.24 -7.19 -38.98
CA LEU A 399 9.64 -8.40 -38.26
C LEU A 399 8.48 -9.11 -37.55
N VAL A 400 7.41 -8.39 -37.21
CA VAL A 400 6.22 -8.95 -36.54
C VAL A 400 5.31 -9.74 -37.51
N ALA A 401 5.43 -9.51 -38.82
CA ALA A 401 4.56 -10.11 -39.84
C ALA A 401 5.00 -11.51 -40.35
N GLY A 402 6.03 -12.13 -39.76
CA GLY A 402 6.80 -13.18 -40.43
C GLY A 402 7.24 -14.40 -39.60
N CYS A 403 6.42 -14.90 -38.66
CA CYS A 403 6.64 -16.22 -38.03
C CYS A 403 5.33 -16.79 -37.45
N SER A 404 4.63 -17.64 -38.20
CA SER A 404 3.38 -18.30 -37.75
C SER A 404 3.34 -19.79 -38.12
N SER A 405 4.23 -20.57 -37.53
CA SER A 405 4.27 -22.04 -37.52
C SER A 405 5.30 -22.49 -36.47
N GLY A 406 5.11 -23.58 -35.71
CA GLY A 406 3.93 -24.42 -35.52
C GLY A 406 4.01 -25.09 -34.13
N SER A 407 2.98 -25.86 -33.75
CA SER A 407 2.94 -26.57 -32.47
C SER A 407 3.89 -27.75 -32.41
N ASP A 408 4.51 -27.98 -31.26
CA ASP A 408 4.83 -29.32 -30.76
C ASP A 408 4.69 -29.37 -29.24
N SER A 409 4.31 -30.53 -28.70
CA SER A 409 3.82 -30.67 -27.33
C SER A 409 4.92 -31.04 -26.32
N ASN A 410 5.12 -30.18 -25.32
CA ASN A 410 5.69 -30.59 -24.04
C ASN A 410 4.56 -30.90 -23.04
N PRO A 411 4.79 -31.81 -22.07
CA PRO A 411 3.86 -31.98 -20.95
C PRO A 411 3.73 -30.67 -20.15
N PRO A 412 2.56 -30.40 -19.58
CA PRO A 412 2.28 -29.09 -19.01
C PRO A 412 3.00 -28.81 -17.69
N GLU A 413 3.68 -27.66 -17.60
CA GLU A 413 4.23 -27.16 -16.33
C GLU A 413 3.10 -26.96 -15.30
N PRO A 414 3.32 -27.30 -14.01
CA PRO A 414 2.28 -27.21 -12.99
C PRO A 414 1.81 -25.76 -12.77
N THR A 415 0.55 -25.57 -12.36
CA THR A 415 -0.06 -24.25 -12.15
C THR A 415 0.36 -23.58 -10.83
N THR A 416 1.65 -23.66 -10.51
CA THR A 416 2.27 -23.13 -9.29
C THR A 416 2.15 -21.61 -9.15
N GLY A 417 2.24 -21.15 -7.90
CA GLY A 417 2.15 -19.74 -7.54
C GLY A 417 0.77 -19.35 -7.00
N ASP A 418 0.58 -18.04 -6.87
CA ASP A 418 -0.63 -17.45 -6.29
C ASP A 418 -1.76 -17.29 -7.32
N TRP A 419 -2.98 -17.56 -6.89
CA TRP A 419 -4.23 -17.37 -7.63
C TRP A 419 -5.29 -16.71 -6.75
N HIS A 420 -6.28 -16.07 -7.36
CA HIS A 420 -7.43 -15.52 -6.64
C HIS A 420 -8.68 -15.47 -7.50
N GLY A 421 -9.85 -15.50 -6.88
CA GLY A 421 -11.13 -15.50 -7.58
C GLY A 421 -12.31 -15.31 -6.65
N ALA A 422 -13.51 -15.39 -7.22
CA ALA A 422 -14.76 -15.41 -6.46
C ALA A 422 -15.49 -16.74 -6.67
N ILE A 423 -16.05 -17.28 -5.60
CA ILE A 423 -17.10 -18.29 -5.67
C ILE A 423 -18.43 -17.54 -5.83
N GLU A 424 -19.11 -17.77 -6.95
CA GLU A 424 -20.36 -17.09 -7.32
C GLU A 424 -21.56 -17.67 -6.55
N VAL A 425 -21.63 -17.38 -5.25
CA VAL A 425 -22.75 -17.74 -4.37
C VAL A 425 -23.91 -16.73 -4.54
N PRO A 426 -25.18 -17.16 -4.66
CA PRO A 426 -26.31 -16.26 -4.88
C PRO A 426 -26.36 -15.07 -3.91
N GLY A 427 -26.21 -13.86 -4.46
CA GLY A 427 -26.27 -12.60 -3.73
C GLY A 427 -24.96 -12.12 -3.09
N ARG A 428 -23.95 -12.99 -2.87
CA ARG A 428 -22.68 -12.63 -2.21
C ARG A 428 -21.48 -13.42 -2.76
N PRO A 429 -20.75 -12.88 -3.77
CA PRO A 429 -19.55 -13.52 -4.30
C PRO A 429 -18.42 -13.60 -3.27
N THR A 430 -18.03 -14.82 -2.90
CA THR A 430 -17.03 -15.06 -1.84
C THR A 430 -15.62 -15.04 -2.41
N GLN A 431 -14.82 -14.05 -2.03
CA GLN A 431 -13.42 -13.90 -2.48
C GLN A 431 -12.51 -14.96 -1.85
N ILE A 432 -11.72 -15.66 -2.68
CA ILE A 432 -10.73 -16.65 -2.25
C ILE A 432 -9.37 -16.41 -2.89
N GLY A 433 -8.30 -16.79 -2.19
CA GLY A 433 -6.94 -16.93 -2.70
C GLY A 433 -6.51 -18.40 -2.62
N VAL A 434 -5.79 -18.91 -3.62
CA VAL A 434 -5.23 -20.27 -3.62
C VAL A 434 -3.78 -20.22 -4.05
N THR A 435 -2.88 -20.81 -3.27
CA THR A 435 -1.44 -20.85 -3.56
C THR A 435 -1.00 -22.28 -3.80
N PHE A 436 -0.58 -22.63 -5.03
CA PHE A 436 -0.10 -23.98 -5.37
C PHE A 436 1.43 -24.07 -5.28
N THR A 437 1.93 -25.12 -4.64
CA THR A 437 3.37 -25.40 -4.51
C THR A 437 3.89 -26.33 -5.62
N ASP A 438 5.20 -26.32 -5.81
CA ASP A 438 5.94 -27.24 -6.70
C ASP A 438 5.88 -28.71 -6.26
N LYS A 439 5.37 -29.00 -5.06
CA LYS A 439 5.30 -30.34 -4.46
C LYS A 439 3.92 -30.98 -4.54
N GLY A 440 2.97 -30.34 -5.23
CA GLY A 440 1.59 -30.81 -5.31
C GLY A 440 0.78 -30.60 -4.02
N THR A 441 1.20 -29.66 -3.15
CA THR A 441 0.35 -29.15 -2.06
C THR A 441 -0.20 -27.77 -2.43
N ALA A 442 -1.24 -27.33 -1.75
CA ALA A 442 -1.77 -25.98 -1.91
C ALA A 442 -2.39 -25.46 -0.61
N THR A 443 -2.47 -24.13 -0.47
CA THR A 443 -3.17 -23.48 0.64
C THR A 443 -4.26 -22.54 0.15
N ILE A 444 -5.34 -22.40 0.92
CA ILE A 444 -6.46 -21.48 0.65
C ILE A 444 -6.55 -20.36 1.70
N ASP A 445 -6.88 -19.17 1.23
CA ASP A 445 -7.25 -17.99 2.03
C ASP A 445 -8.69 -17.57 1.65
N ILE A 446 -9.57 -17.36 2.63
CA ILE A 446 -10.94 -16.84 2.44
C ILE A 446 -11.17 -15.72 3.47
N PRO A 447 -10.84 -14.45 3.16
CA PRO A 447 -10.81 -13.38 4.15
C PRO A 447 -12.15 -13.08 4.82
N SER A 448 -13.27 -13.27 4.13
CA SER A 448 -14.62 -13.09 4.69
C SER A 448 -15.03 -14.17 5.70
N GLN A 449 -14.26 -15.25 5.80
CA GLN A 449 -14.48 -16.38 6.72
C GLN A 449 -13.31 -16.52 7.73
N SER A 450 -12.40 -15.54 7.80
CA SER A 450 -11.14 -15.60 8.57
C SER A 450 -10.23 -16.81 8.25
N VAL A 451 -10.47 -17.52 7.14
CA VAL A 451 -9.64 -18.65 6.70
C VAL A 451 -8.35 -18.10 6.11
N LYS A 452 -7.20 -18.56 6.61
CA LYS A 452 -5.88 -18.08 6.18
C LYS A 452 -4.89 -19.23 6.08
N SER A 453 -4.35 -19.42 4.88
CA SER A 453 -3.31 -20.39 4.55
C SER A 453 -3.59 -21.83 4.99
N VAL A 454 -4.87 -22.25 4.94
CA VAL A 454 -5.29 -23.62 5.30
C VAL A 454 -4.89 -24.60 4.20
N GLU A 455 -4.29 -25.73 4.57
CA GLU A 455 -3.81 -26.74 3.62
C GLU A 455 -4.96 -27.52 2.96
N LEU A 456 -4.85 -27.70 1.65
CA LEU A 456 -5.83 -28.38 0.80
C LEU A 456 -5.47 -29.86 0.61
N LYS A 457 -6.47 -30.73 0.58
CA LYS A 457 -6.35 -32.17 0.30
C LYS A 457 -6.62 -32.46 -1.19
N ASP A 458 -6.22 -33.64 -1.66
CA ASP A 458 -6.43 -34.15 -3.03
C ASP A 458 -6.02 -33.20 -4.18
N VAL A 459 -4.99 -32.37 -3.93
CA VAL A 459 -4.51 -31.34 -4.84
C VAL A 459 -3.93 -31.93 -6.12
N LYS A 460 -4.41 -31.43 -7.27
CA LYS A 460 -3.86 -31.63 -8.61
C LYS A 460 -3.77 -30.27 -9.29
N SER A 461 -2.67 -29.98 -9.97
CA SER A 461 -2.31 -28.63 -10.40
C SER A 461 -1.42 -28.70 -11.65
N ASP A 462 -2.02 -28.94 -12.82
CA ASP A 462 -1.34 -28.92 -14.11
C ASP A 462 -2.22 -28.27 -15.21
N ARG A 463 -1.65 -27.97 -16.39
CA ARG A 463 -2.41 -27.27 -17.46
C ARG A 463 -3.44 -28.14 -18.18
N SER A 464 -3.66 -29.40 -17.78
CA SER A 464 -4.83 -30.19 -18.20
C SER A 464 -6.00 -30.04 -17.22
N GLY A 465 -5.75 -29.65 -15.97
CA GLY A 465 -6.79 -29.34 -15.01
C GLY A 465 -6.27 -29.14 -13.58
N VAL A 466 -7.09 -28.50 -12.77
CA VAL A 466 -6.83 -28.22 -11.37
C VAL A 466 -7.97 -28.77 -10.52
N SER A 467 -7.66 -29.48 -9.45
CA SER A 467 -8.65 -29.94 -8.47
C SER A 467 -8.09 -29.91 -7.06
N PHE A 468 -8.95 -29.67 -6.08
CA PHE A 468 -8.60 -29.78 -4.66
C PHE A 468 -9.85 -29.98 -3.80
N ALA A 469 -9.66 -30.48 -2.58
CA ALA A 469 -10.69 -30.58 -1.54
C ALA A 469 -10.29 -29.74 -0.32
N ILE A 470 -11.26 -29.07 0.31
CA ILE A 470 -11.06 -28.39 1.58
C ILE A 470 -11.28 -29.40 2.71
N ALA A 471 -10.24 -29.58 3.52
CA ALA A 471 -10.20 -30.52 4.62
C ALA A 471 -11.18 -30.14 5.75
N ASP A 472 -11.91 -31.13 6.27
CA ASP A 472 -12.57 -31.07 7.59
C ASP A 472 -13.60 -29.92 7.76
N VAL A 473 -14.15 -29.44 6.63
CA VAL A 473 -15.23 -28.44 6.54
C VAL A 473 -16.56 -29.13 6.17
N PRO A 474 -17.69 -28.77 6.81
CA PRO A 474 -19.01 -29.32 6.47
C PRO A 474 -19.40 -29.11 5.00
N GLY A 475 -20.02 -30.14 4.42
CA GLY A 475 -20.44 -30.15 3.02
C GLY A 475 -19.35 -30.60 2.02
N ASP A 476 -18.20 -31.11 2.49
CA ASP A 476 -17.14 -31.74 1.67
C ASP A 476 -16.69 -30.89 0.46
N PRO A 477 -16.17 -29.66 0.69
CA PRO A 477 -16.03 -28.67 -0.37
C PRO A 477 -14.92 -29.04 -1.36
N LYS A 478 -15.25 -29.08 -2.66
CA LYS A 478 -14.37 -29.58 -3.72
C LYS A 478 -14.39 -28.68 -4.95
N PHE A 479 -13.21 -28.31 -5.44
CA PHE A 479 -13.05 -27.61 -6.71
C PHE A 479 -12.57 -28.55 -7.81
N ARG A 480 -13.10 -28.35 -9.02
CA ARG A 480 -12.50 -28.87 -10.25
C ARG A 480 -12.65 -27.83 -11.38
N GLY A 481 -11.54 -27.42 -11.97
CA GLY A 481 -11.51 -26.49 -13.10
C GLY A 481 -10.47 -26.84 -14.16
N GLU A 482 -10.61 -26.23 -15.32
CA GLU A 482 -9.70 -26.37 -16.46
C GLU A 482 -8.86 -25.09 -16.62
N TYR A 483 -7.60 -25.23 -17.05
CA TYR A 483 -6.68 -24.10 -17.19
C TYR A 483 -6.71 -23.50 -18.59
N GLU A 484 -7.06 -22.21 -18.68
CA GLU A 484 -7.18 -21.46 -19.92
C GLU A 484 -5.88 -20.69 -20.21
N GLN A 485 -5.07 -21.19 -21.15
CA GLN A 485 -3.74 -20.63 -21.45
C GLN A 485 -3.74 -19.19 -22.02
N GLY A 486 -4.90 -18.66 -22.40
CA GLY A 486 -5.06 -17.31 -22.97
C GLY A 486 -5.14 -16.21 -21.90
N PRO A 487 -6.19 -16.21 -21.05
CA PRO A 487 -6.33 -15.26 -19.95
C PRO A 487 -5.48 -15.58 -18.71
N ASP A 488 -4.75 -16.71 -18.67
CA ASP A 488 -4.01 -17.20 -17.50
C ASP A 488 -4.93 -17.37 -16.28
N GLN A 489 -5.95 -18.20 -16.51
CA GLN A 489 -7.14 -18.37 -15.68
C GLN A 489 -7.40 -19.88 -15.46
N ILE A 490 -8.00 -20.23 -14.33
CA ILE A 490 -8.55 -21.57 -14.07
C ILE A 490 -10.05 -21.41 -13.84
N THR A 491 -10.85 -22.01 -14.70
CA THR A 491 -12.31 -21.81 -14.71
C THR A 491 -12.98 -23.14 -14.39
N GLY A 492 -13.80 -23.19 -13.35
CA GLY A 492 -14.31 -24.46 -12.83
C GLY A 492 -15.50 -24.35 -11.91
N ASP A 493 -15.86 -25.52 -11.38
CA ASP A 493 -17.02 -25.72 -10.54
C ASP A 493 -16.57 -26.06 -9.11
N PHE A 494 -17.15 -25.35 -8.14
CA PHE A 494 -16.92 -25.50 -6.72
C PHE A 494 -18.17 -26.13 -6.10
N LEU A 495 -18.06 -27.40 -5.69
CA LEU A 495 -19.13 -28.17 -5.09
C LEU A 495 -19.06 -28.02 -3.57
N GLN A 496 -20.18 -27.77 -2.91
CA GLN A 496 -20.30 -27.82 -1.45
C GLN A 496 -21.74 -28.14 -1.04
N GLY A 497 -21.93 -29.11 -0.14
CA GLY A 497 -23.24 -29.46 0.42
C GLY A 497 -24.23 -30.06 -0.58
N GLY A 498 -23.77 -30.48 -1.76
CA GLY A 498 -24.60 -30.93 -2.89
C GLY A 498 -24.92 -29.83 -3.92
N GLU A 499 -24.72 -28.56 -3.58
CA GLU A 499 -24.80 -27.44 -4.50
C GLU A 499 -23.51 -27.27 -5.32
N THR A 500 -23.61 -26.59 -6.46
CA THR A 500 -22.48 -26.33 -7.37
C THR A 500 -22.43 -24.85 -7.75
N PHE A 501 -21.35 -24.18 -7.38
CA PHE A 501 -21.10 -22.76 -7.65
C PHE A 501 -20.00 -22.60 -8.70
N ARG A 502 -20.06 -21.54 -9.51
CA ARG A 502 -18.94 -21.23 -10.43
C ARG A 502 -17.80 -20.57 -9.66
N LEU A 503 -16.57 -20.98 -9.96
CA LEU A 503 -15.36 -20.36 -9.43
C LEU A 503 -14.37 -20.10 -10.59
N VAL A 504 -13.91 -18.86 -10.67
CA VAL A 504 -12.97 -18.38 -11.71
C VAL A 504 -11.74 -17.81 -11.03
N LEU A 505 -10.62 -18.53 -11.09
CA LEU A 505 -9.34 -18.14 -10.50
C LEU A 505 -8.46 -17.45 -11.55
N GLN A 506 -7.94 -16.26 -11.26
CA GLN A 506 -6.99 -15.51 -12.06
C GLN A 506 -5.62 -15.53 -11.39
N ARG A 507 -4.52 -15.52 -12.16
CA ARG A 507 -3.17 -15.52 -11.58
C ARG A 507 -2.88 -14.25 -10.79
N GLY A 508 -2.25 -14.42 -9.64
CA GLY A 508 -1.82 -13.36 -8.72
C GLY A 508 -2.39 -13.56 -7.31
N LYS A 509 -1.77 -12.95 -6.31
CA LYS A 509 -2.29 -12.96 -4.93
C LYS A 509 -3.64 -12.27 -4.87
N LEU A 510 -4.52 -12.80 -4.02
CA LEU A 510 -5.76 -12.14 -3.63
C LEU A 510 -5.44 -10.73 -3.13
N PRO A 511 -6.03 -9.67 -3.72
CA PRO A 511 -5.83 -8.31 -3.24
C PRO A 511 -6.29 -8.20 -1.78
N PRO A 512 -5.50 -7.58 -0.89
CA PRO A 512 -5.93 -7.36 0.48
C PRO A 512 -7.18 -6.46 0.50
N PRO A 513 -8.12 -6.65 1.45
CA PRO A 513 -9.31 -5.82 1.55
C PRO A 513 -8.99 -4.33 1.57
N VAL A 514 -9.84 -3.51 0.96
CA VAL A 514 -9.65 -2.06 0.94
C VAL A 514 -9.99 -1.50 2.32
N ARG A 515 -8.96 -1.00 3.01
CA ARG A 515 -9.03 -0.43 4.36
C ARG A 515 -8.45 0.99 4.32
N PRO A 516 -9.21 2.00 3.84
CA PRO A 516 -8.72 3.34 3.55
C PRO A 516 -8.41 4.15 4.81
N GLN A 517 -8.95 3.74 5.97
CA GLN A 517 -8.67 4.35 7.27
C GLN A 517 -7.47 3.74 8.00
N GLU A 518 -6.91 2.60 7.56
CA GLU A 518 -5.78 1.95 8.26
C GLU A 518 -4.56 2.90 8.31
N PRO A 519 -4.11 3.33 9.51
CA PRO A 519 -3.00 4.26 9.66
C PRO A 519 -1.69 3.72 9.08
N LYS A 520 -0.99 4.52 8.28
CA LYS A 520 0.21 4.10 7.55
C LYS A 520 1.42 5.00 7.84
N PRO A 521 2.63 4.44 8.05
CA PRO A 521 3.82 5.21 8.37
C PRO A 521 4.32 6.05 7.18
N PRO A 522 5.06 7.16 7.42
CA PRO A 522 5.50 7.64 8.73
C PRO A 522 4.37 8.33 9.51
N PHE A 523 4.19 7.93 10.76
CA PHE A 523 3.26 8.55 11.69
C PHE A 523 3.79 9.93 12.15
N PRO A 524 2.92 10.92 12.43
CA PRO A 524 3.31 12.23 12.96
C PRO A 524 3.44 12.21 14.50
N TYR A 525 3.84 11.07 15.05
CA TYR A 525 3.90 10.79 16.48
C TYR A 525 4.88 9.62 16.72
N LYS A 526 5.27 9.41 17.97
CA LYS A 526 6.17 8.31 18.34
C LYS A 526 5.36 7.05 18.65
N ALA A 527 5.82 5.90 18.16
CA ALA A 527 5.40 4.58 18.63
C ALA A 527 6.59 3.93 19.34
N GLU A 528 6.31 3.28 20.47
CA GLU A 528 7.28 2.60 21.32
C GLU A 528 6.68 1.24 21.68
N ASP A 529 7.31 0.14 21.24
CA ASP A 529 6.93 -1.19 21.73
C ASP A 529 7.40 -1.34 23.17
N VAL A 530 6.49 -1.82 24.03
CA VAL A 530 6.65 -1.85 25.48
C VAL A 530 6.25 -3.20 26.04
N THR A 531 6.87 -3.57 27.16
CA THR A 531 6.44 -4.69 27.99
C THR A 531 6.35 -4.27 29.45
N TYR A 532 5.40 -4.84 30.17
CA TYR A 532 5.24 -4.69 31.62
C TYR A 532 4.82 -6.04 32.24
N ARG A 533 4.63 -6.08 33.56
CA ARG A 533 4.31 -7.32 34.28
C ARG A 533 3.05 -7.22 35.13
N ASN A 534 2.34 -8.34 35.23
CA ASN A 534 1.37 -8.65 36.27
C ASN A 534 1.82 -9.94 36.98
N GLY A 535 2.52 -9.79 38.12
CA GLY A 535 3.26 -10.90 38.72
C GLY A 535 4.34 -11.45 37.78
N ASP A 536 4.33 -12.76 37.53
CA ASP A 536 5.23 -13.42 36.58
C ASP A 536 4.78 -13.26 35.11
N LEU A 537 3.51 -12.90 34.86
CA LEU A 537 3.00 -12.67 33.52
C LEU A 537 3.67 -11.43 32.92
N THR A 538 4.25 -11.57 31.73
CA THR A 538 4.71 -10.45 30.92
C THR A 538 3.64 -10.12 29.88
N ILE A 539 3.24 -8.86 29.83
CA ILE A 539 2.25 -8.30 28.89
C ILE A 539 3.01 -7.42 27.90
N ALA A 540 2.73 -7.57 26.62
CA ALA A 540 3.33 -6.81 25.53
C ALA A 540 2.32 -5.86 24.89
N GLY A 541 2.83 -4.78 24.29
CA GLY A 541 2.00 -3.80 23.62
C GLY A 541 2.80 -2.73 22.90
N THR A 542 2.08 -1.73 22.39
CA THR A 542 2.68 -0.54 21.77
C THR A 542 2.09 0.71 22.43
N LEU A 543 2.95 1.56 22.96
CA LEU A 543 2.63 2.89 23.47
C LEU A 543 2.86 3.92 22.37
N THR A 544 1.79 4.55 21.92
CA THR A 544 1.82 5.69 21.00
C THR A 544 1.78 7.01 21.78
N LYS A 545 2.56 8.01 21.37
CA LYS A 545 2.76 9.27 22.11
C LYS A 545 2.88 10.47 21.14
N PRO A 546 2.20 11.60 21.41
CA PRO A 546 2.28 12.80 20.57
C PRO A 546 3.71 13.36 20.44
N GLU A 547 3.90 14.27 19.48
CA GLU A 547 5.10 15.11 19.49
C GLU A 547 5.07 16.10 20.66
N GLY A 548 6.20 16.23 21.37
CA GLY A 548 6.31 17.04 22.58
C GLY A 548 7.18 16.37 23.65
N THR A 549 7.14 16.94 24.86
CA THR A 549 7.86 16.44 26.05
C THR A 549 6.95 15.75 27.07
N GLY A 550 5.63 15.85 26.92
CA GLY A 550 4.68 15.46 27.96
C GLY A 550 4.75 16.37 29.21
N PRO A 551 4.19 15.94 30.35
CA PRO A 551 3.49 14.67 30.55
C PRO A 551 2.11 14.65 29.88
N PHE A 552 1.84 13.62 29.09
CA PHE A 552 0.62 13.48 28.29
C PHE A 552 -0.53 12.85 29.09
N PRO A 553 -1.80 13.28 28.92
CA PRO A 553 -2.94 12.45 29.32
C PRO A 553 -2.90 11.13 28.52
N ALA A 554 -3.37 10.02 29.11
CA ALA A 554 -3.21 8.70 28.50
C ALA A 554 -4.49 7.86 28.50
N VAL A 555 -4.57 6.92 27.56
CA VAL A 555 -5.63 5.92 27.44
C VAL A 555 -5.00 4.54 27.31
N LEU A 556 -5.46 3.56 28.09
CA LEU A 556 -5.27 2.14 27.81
C LEU A 556 -6.51 1.63 27.05
N LEU A 557 -6.32 1.03 25.88
CA LEU A 557 -7.40 0.32 25.17
C LEU A 557 -7.47 -1.15 25.67
N ILE A 558 -8.68 -1.65 25.89
CA ILE A 558 -8.99 -3.03 26.32
C ILE A 558 -9.97 -3.64 25.31
N THR A 559 -9.54 -4.72 24.69
CA THR A 559 -10.13 -5.41 23.53
C THR A 559 -11.49 -6.04 23.80
N GLY A 560 -12.21 -6.37 22.74
CA GLY A 560 -13.37 -7.27 22.78
C GLY A 560 -13.01 -8.73 23.12
N SER A 561 -14.00 -9.61 23.10
CA SER A 561 -13.83 -11.01 23.50
C SER A 561 -13.01 -11.84 22.50
N GLY A 562 -12.44 -12.95 22.99
CA GLY A 562 -11.53 -13.83 22.25
C GLY A 562 -10.06 -13.40 22.34
N PRO A 563 -9.12 -14.20 21.81
CA PRO A 563 -7.69 -13.89 21.84
C PRO A 563 -7.35 -12.85 20.76
N GLN A 564 -7.26 -11.57 21.13
CA GLN A 564 -7.01 -10.47 20.18
C GLN A 564 -5.60 -9.87 20.31
N ASP A 565 -5.16 -9.20 19.24
CA ASP A 565 -3.92 -8.44 19.22
C ASP A 565 -4.15 -6.96 19.59
N ARG A 566 -3.07 -6.22 19.85
CA ARG A 566 -3.12 -4.79 20.17
C ARG A 566 -3.73 -3.88 19.08
N ASP A 567 -3.92 -4.37 17.86
CA ASP A 567 -4.54 -3.65 16.75
C ASP A 567 -6.07 -3.89 16.70
N GLU A 568 -6.55 -4.88 17.46
CA GLU A 568 -7.90 -5.45 17.43
C GLU A 568 -8.24 -6.00 16.03
N GLU A 569 -7.32 -6.78 15.43
CA GLU A 569 -7.46 -7.22 14.03
C GLU A 569 -8.58 -8.27 13.83
N LEU A 570 -9.72 -7.83 13.28
CA LEU A 570 -10.87 -8.67 12.91
C LEU A 570 -11.27 -8.44 11.45
N LEU A 571 -11.30 -9.50 10.63
CA LEU A 571 -11.69 -9.45 9.21
C LEU A 571 -10.95 -8.36 8.40
N GLY A 572 -9.67 -8.12 8.75
CA GLY A 572 -8.80 -7.10 8.18
C GLY A 572 -9.11 -5.66 8.62
N HIS A 573 -10.02 -5.45 9.57
CA HIS A 573 -10.18 -4.17 10.27
C HIS A 573 -9.28 -4.12 11.49
N LYS A 574 -8.84 -2.91 11.87
CA LYS A 574 -8.01 -2.65 13.05
C LYS A 574 -8.56 -1.44 13.83
N PRO A 575 -9.68 -1.58 14.55
CA PRO A 575 -10.32 -0.47 15.25
C PRO A 575 -9.35 0.21 16.22
N PHE A 576 -8.56 -0.55 16.98
CA PHE A 576 -7.66 -0.01 18.00
C PHE A 576 -6.44 0.71 17.41
N LEU A 577 -5.95 0.30 16.23
CA LEU A 577 -4.93 1.07 15.50
C LEU A 577 -5.48 2.43 15.05
N LEU A 578 -6.70 2.47 14.50
CA LEU A 578 -7.37 3.69 14.06
C LEU A 578 -7.72 4.63 15.23
N ILE A 579 -8.22 4.08 16.34
CA ILE A 579 -8.53 4.83 17.55
C ILE A 579 -7.25 5.41 18.17
N ALA A 580 -6.16 4.65 18.25
CA ALA A 580 -4.89 5.17 18.76
C ALA A 580 -4.23 6.21 17.85
N ASP A 581 -4.27 6.06 16.52
CA ASP A 581 -3.81 7.10 15.58
C ASP A 581 -4.62 8.39 15.74
N THR A 582 -5.95 8.27 15.86
CA THR A 582 -6.88 9.40 16.06
C THR A 582 -6.58 10.14 17.36
N LEU A 583 -6.53 9.42 18.49
CA LEU A 583 -6.30 10.01 19.81
C LEU A 583 -4.85 10.51 19.99
N THR A 584 -3.85 9.85 19.38
CA THR A 584 -2.47 10.34 19.45
C THR A 584 -2.28 11.63 18.65
N ARG A 585 -2.97 11.79 17.52
CA ARG A 585 -3.05 13.08 16.80
C ARG A 585 -3.80 14.15 17.59
N ALA A 586 -4.71 13.76 18.48
CA ALA A 586 -5.45 14.65 19.37
C ALA A 586 -4.71 14.97 20.69
N GLY A 587 -3.47 14.51 20.88
CA GLY A 587 -2.63 14.90 22.03
C GLY A 587 -2.67 13.96 23.25
N TYR A 588 -3.23 12.76 23.10
CA TYR A 588 -3.23 11.72 24.14
C TYR A 588 -2.13 10.68 23.86
N ALA A 589 -1.52 10.12 24.89
CA ALA A 589 -0.74 8.89 24.75
C ALA A 589 -1.70 7.69 24.76
N VAL A 590 -1.52 6.71 23.87
CA VAL A 590 -2.39 5.53 23.80
C VAL A 590 -1.59 4.25 23.89
N LEU A 591 -1.84 3.47 24.94
CA LEU A 591 -1.33 2.12 25.13
C LEU A 591 -2.35 1.11 24.60
N ARG A 592 -1.84 0.14 23.85
CA ARG A 592 -2.59 -1.01 23.34
C ARG A 592 -1.77 -2.25 23.62
N VAL A 593 -2.42 -3.35 23.99
CA VAL A 593 -1.75 -4.57 24.48
C VAL A 593 -2.29 -5.81 23.74
N ASP A 594 -1.47 -6.85 23.64
CA ASP A 594 -1.92 -8.15 23.13
C ASP A 594 -2.54 -8.96 24.29
N ASP A 595 -3.59 -9.73 24.02
CA ASP A 595 -4.26 -10.58 25.02
C ASP A 595 -3.45 -11.83 25.40
N ARG A 596 -3.92 -12.57 26.42
CA ARG A 596 -3.21 -13.73 26.99
C ARG A 596 -2.93 -14.83 25.97
N GLY A 597 -1.65 -15.03 25.67
CA GLY A 597 -1.18 -15.99 24.67
C GLY A 597 -1.12 -15.43 23.24
N VAL A 598 -1.36 -14.13 23.05
CA VAL A 598 -1.30 -13.45 21.74
C VAL A 598 -0.05 -12.58 21.66
N GLY A 599 0.54 -12.49 20.46
CA GLY A 599 1.63 -11.57 20.15
C GLY A 599 2.85 -11.77 21.07
N GLY A 600 3.12 -10.79 21.93
CA GLY A 600 4.18 -10.86 22.95
C GLY A 600 3.70 -11.12 24.38
N THR A 601 2.39 -11.25 24.63
CA THR A 601 1.82 -11.46 25.96
C THR A 601 1.79 -12.95 26.31
N GLY A 602 2.26 -13.29 27.50
CA GLY A 602 2.31 -14.68 27.98
C GLY A 602 0.95 -15.26 28.40
N GLY A 603 0.99 -16.43 29.04
CA GLY A 603 -0.19 -17.09 29.57
C GLY A 603 -1.08 -17.71 28.48
N LYS A 604 -2.34 -17.96 28.84
CA LYS A 604 -3.38 -18.54 27.99
C LYS A 604 -4.73 -17.95 28.38
N LEU A 605 -5.51 -17.47 27.40
CA LEU A 605 -6.79 -16.82 27.67
C LEU A 605 -7.81 -17.77 28.30
N ASP A 606 -8.03 -18.96 27.71
CA ASP A 606 -9.02 -19.96 28.18
C ASP A 606 -8.98 -20.22 29.69
N ASP A 607 -7.77 -20.25 30.26
CA ASP A 607 -7.50 -20.68 31.62
C ASP A 607 -7.66 -19.53 32.64
N ALA A 608 -7.85 -18.29 32.15
CA ALA A 608 -8.00 -17.08 32.94
C ALA A 608 -9.48 -16.81 33.29
N ASN A 609 -9.70 -15.97 34.31
CA ASN A 609 -11.01 -15.41 34.64
C ASN A 609 -10.95 -13.88 34.76
N TYR A 610 -12.11 -13.25 34.99
CA TYR A 610 -12.26 -11.80 35.07
C TYR A 610 -11.41 -11.11 36.16
N THR A 611 -11.07 -11.82 37.25
CA THR A 611 -10.11 -11.33 38.24
C THR A 611 -8.73 -11.15 37.63
N ASP A 612 -8.30 -12.10 36.80
CA ASP A 612 -7.01 -12.09 36.14
C ASP A 612 -6.94 -10.99 35.07
N LEU A 613 -7.92 -10.93 34.18
CA LEU A 613 -7.95 -9.97 33.07
C LEU A 613 -8.07 -8.52 33.57
N SER A 614 -8.86 -8.27 34.63
CA SER A 614 -8.88 -6.94 35.26
C SER A 614 -7.61 -6.62 36.05
N ASN A 615 -6.84 -7.61 36.51
CA ASN A 615 -5.51 -7.36 37.06
C ASN A 615 -4.48 -7.03 35.96
N ASP A 616 -4.58 -7.62 34.77
CA ASP A 616 -3.72 -7.27 33.62
C ASP A 616 -3.95 -5.82 33.15
N ALA A 617 -5.22 -5.43 33.05
CA ALA A 617 -5.62 -4.05 32.74
C ALA A 617 -5.22 -3.06 33.85
N ALA A 618 -5.39 -3.43 35.13
CA ALA A 618 -4.92 -2.61 36.26
C ALA A 618 -3.38 -2.47 36.27
N ALA A 619 -2.63 -3.51 35.90
CA ALA A 619 -1.19 -3.44 35.72
C ALA A 619 -0.79 -2.51 34.55
N GLY A 620 -1.59 -2.45 33.47
CA GLY A 620 -1.42 -1.48 32.39
C GLY A 620 -1.65 -0.03 32.82
N VAL A 621 -2.67 0.22 33.65
CA VAL A 621 -2.89 1.52 34.30
C VAL A 621 -1.71 1.87 35.23
N GLY A 622 -1.22 0.91 36.01
CA GLY A 622 -0.03 1.07 36.86
C GLY A 622 1.23 1.42 36.06
N PHE A 623 1.47 0.72 34.95
CA PHE A 623 2.57 0.99 34.02
C PHE A 623 2.48 2.41 33.43
N LEU A 624 1.31 2.83 32.94
CA LEU A 624 1.10 4.19 32.43
C LEU A 624 1.36 5.24 33.52
N ARG A 625 0.77 5.06 34.72
CA ARG A 625 0.93 5.99 35.85
C ARG A 625 2.37 6.05 36.38
N GLY A 626 3.18 5.02 36.17
CA GLY A 626 4.58 4.95 36.58
C GLY A 626 5.57 5.63 35.62
N ARG A 627 5.13 6.10 34.45
CA ARG A 627 6.02 6.70 33.43
C ARG A 627 6.16 8.22 33.57
N PRO A 628 7.38 8.78 33.41
CA PRO A 628 7.61 10.23 33.54
C PRO A 628 7.12 11.05 32.34
N ASP A 629 6.84 10.43 31.20
CA ASP A 629 6.26 11.08 30.01
C ASP A 629 4.71 11.04 29.99
N ILE A 630 4.09 10.46 31.02
CA ILE A 630 2.63 10.34 31.19
C ILE A 630 2.18 11.18 32.40
N ASP A 631 0.96 11.71 32.35
CA ASP A 631 0.33 12.46 33.43
C ASP A 631 -0.51 11.52 34.31
N PRO A 632 -0.03 11.13 35.51
CA PRO A 632 -0.71 10.11 36.33
C PRO A 632 -2.05 10.59 36.90
N ALA A 633 -2.40 11.89 36.80
CA ALA A 633 -3.73 12.37 37.16
C ALA A 633 -4.76 12.20 36.01
N ARG A 634 -4.31 11.81 34.81
CA ARG A 634 -5.12 11.84 33.57
C ARG A 634 -4.93 10.57 32.72
N VAL A 635 -4.89 9.41 33.38
CA VAL A 635 -4.89 8.08 32.74
C VAL A 635 -6.32 7.53 32.76
N GLY A 636 -6.90 7.22 31.60
CA GLY A 636 -8.24 6.64 31.47
C GLY A 636 -8.24 5.29 30.74
N LEU A 637 -9.42 4.69 30.66
CA LEU A 637 -9.65 3.40 29.99
C LEU A 637 -10.59 3.57 28.79
N PHE A 638 -10.30 2.86 27.70
CA PHE A 638 -11.23 2.63 26.60
C PHE A 638 -11.48 1.12 26.53
N GLY A 639 -12.73 0.69 26.69
CA GLY A 639 -13.13 -0.71 26.55
C GLY A 639 -14.05 -0.90 25.35
N HIS A 640 -13.77 -1.89 24.51
CA HIS A 640 -14.70 -2.32 23.45
C HIS A 640 -15.31 -3.67 23.82
N SER A 641 -16.62 -3.85 23.63
CA SER A 641 -17.30 -5.14 23.85
C SER A 641 -17.01 -5.72 25.25
N GLU A 642 -16.32 -6.86 25.39
CA GLU A 642 -15.85 -7.39 26.68
C GLU A 642 -14.98 -6.40 27.48
N GLY A 643 -14.09 -5.64 26.83
CA GLY A 643 -13.35 -4.57 27.49
C GLY A 643 -14.26 -3.53 28.14
N GLY A 644 -15.50 -3.40 27.66
CA GLY A 644 -16.57 -2.61 28.27
C GLY A 644 -17.08 -3.15 29.62
N TYR A 645 -16.84 -4.43 29.94
CA TYR A 645 -17.00 -5.02 31.28
C TYR A 645 -15.75 -4.83 32.14
N LEU A 646 -14.57 -5.08 31.57
CA LEU A 646 -13.30 -5.03 32.29
C LEU A 646 -12.93 -3.61 32.74
N ALA A 647 -13.18 -2.59 31.91
CA ALA A 647 -12.84 -1.20 32.24
C ALA A 647 -13.60 -0.67 33.48
N PRO A 648 -14.93 -0.81 33.62
CA PRO A 648 -15.65 -0.51 34.87
C PRO A 648 -15.12 -1.29 36.07
N MET A 649 -14.82 -2.58 35.91
CA MET A 649 -14.34 -3.45 36.99
C MET A 649 -12.93 -3.06 37.51
N VAL A 650 -12.08 -2.48 36.66
CA VAL A 650 -10.83 -1.85 37.09
C VAL A 650 -11.10 -0.51 37.76
N ALA A 651 -11.88 0.37 37.13
CA ALA A 651 -12.06 1.74 37.59
C ALA A 651 -12.83 1.85 38.92
N ALA A 652 -13.76 0.93 39.20
CA ALA A 652 -14.52 0.86 40.45
C ALA A 652 -13.69 0.47 41.69
N ARG A 653 -12.43 0.04 41.52
CA ARG A 653 -11.52 -0.23 42.64
C ARG A 653 -11.14 1.09 43.34
N PRO A 654 -11.11 1.20 44.68
CA PRO A 654 -10.87 2.46 45.39
C PRO A 654 -9.59 3.20 44.95
N ASP A 655 -8.50 2.46 44.78
CA ASP A 655 -7.19 2.99 44.37
C ASP A 655 -6.90 2.80 42.87
N SER A 656 -7.93 2.66 42.02
CA SER A 656 -7.78 2.33 40.59
C SER A 656 -6.89 3.33 39.82
N GLY A 657 -6.89 4.59 40.23
CA GLY A 657 -6.14 5.65 39.57
C GLY A 657 -6.62 5.95 38.14
N VAL A 658 -7.82 5.50 37.78
CA VAL A 658 -8.48 5.77 36.49
C VAL A 658 -9.20 7.11 36.57
N ALA A 659 -8.98 7.98 35.57
CA ALA A 659 -9.51 9.35 35.55
C ALA A 659 -10.78 9.52 34.69
N PHE A 660 -11.08 8.58 33.78
CA PHE A 660 -12.26 8.56 32.90
C PHE A 660 -12.41 7.19 32.22
N LEU A 661 -13.60 6.90 31.71
CA LEU A 661 -13.89 5.70 30.91
C LEU A 661 -14.57 6.06 29.58
N ILE A 662 -14.25 5.29 28.55
CA ILE A 662 -14.94 5.26 27.26
C ILE A 662 -15.30 3.79 26.98
N LEU A 663 -16.57 3.50 26.72
CA LEU A 663 -17.12 2.15 26.55
C LEU A 663 -17.81 2.07 25.17
N MET A 664 -17.12 1.47 24.20
CA MET A 664 -17.64 1.21 22.85
C MET A 664 -18.36 -0.14 22.84
N ALA A 665 -19.65 -0.17 22.53
CA ALA A 665 -20.48 -1.37 22.57
C ALA A 665 -20.32 -2.19 23.88
N GLY A 666 -20.05 -1.52 25.02
CA GLY A 666 -19.86 -2.16 26.31
C GLY A 666 -21.21 -2.56 26.93
N PRO A 667 -21.45 -3.84 27.28
CA PRO A 667 -22.80 -4.26 27.68
C PRO A 667 -23.26 -3.68 29.01
N GLY A 668 -24.55 -3.34 29.09
CA GLY A 668 -25.20 -2.89 30.34
C GLY A 668 -25.86 -4.01 31.15
N VAL A 669 -25.86 -5.26 30.64
CA VAL A 669 -26.52 -6.44 31.22
C VAL A 669 -25.52 -7.60 31.38
N SER A 670 -25.91 -8.72 32.02
CA SER A 670 -24.99 -9.83 32.28
C SER A 670 -24.63 -10.59 31.00
N GLY A 671 -23.46 -11.23 30.97
CA GLY A 671 -22.95 -11.90 29.75
C GLY A 671 -23.88 -13.00 29.22
N ALA A 672 -24.62 -13.66 30.11
CA ALA A 672 -25.70 -14.60 29.75
C ALA A 672 -26.83 -13.92 28.96
N ASP A 673 -27.25 -12.71 29.37
CA ASP A 673 -28.31 -11.95 28.70
C ASP A 673 -27.84 -11.42 27.34
N VAL A 674 -26.55 -11.03 27.24
CA VAL A 674 -25.91 -10.70 25.97
C VAL A 674 -25.92 -11.91 25.03
N LEU A 675 -25.36 -13.05 25.46
CA LEU A 675 -25.22 -14.25 24.63
C LEU A 675 -26.57 -14.78 24.10
N VAL A 676 -27.62 -14.74 24.92
CA VAL A 676 -28.98 -15.18 24.55
C VAL A 676 -29.62 -14.25 23.52
N GLU A 677 -29.55 -12.93 23.69
CA GLU A 677 -30.18 -12.00 22.74
C GLU A 677 -29.35 -11.82 21.47
N GLN A 678 -28.02 -11.83 21.57
CA GLN A 678 -27.10 -11.94 20.43
C GLN A 678 -27.44 -13.16 19.56
N THR A 679 -27.67 -14.33 20.19
CA THR A 679 -28.11 -15.53 19.49
C THR A 679 -29.44 -15.29 18.77
N ARG A 680 -30.46 -14.73 19.46
CA ARG A 680 -31.77 -14.45 18.84
C ARG A 680 -31.62 -13.58 17.60
N LEU A 681 -30.95 -12.43 17.74
CA LEU A 681 -30.89 -11.41 16.70
C LEU A 681 -30.03 -11.83 15.51
N ILE A 682 -28.87 -12.45 15.73
CA ILE A 682 -28.00 -12.92 14.63
C ILE A 682 -28.65 -14.09 13.89
N THR A 683 -29.28 -15.05 14.59
CA THR A 683 -29.98 -16.17 13.93
C THR A 683 -31.22 -15.69 13.17
N ALA A 684 -32.00 -14.74 13.70
CA ALA A 684 -33.13 -14.14 12.99
C ALA A 684 -32.69 -13.30 11.77
N ALA A 685 -31.65 -12.45 11.92
CA ALA A 685 -31.07 -11.68 10.82
C ALA A 685 -30.41 -12.57 9.75
N SER A 686 -30.07 -13.81 10.09
CA SER A 686 -29.62 -14.85 9.14
C SER A 686 -30.74 -15.45 8.30
N GLY A 687 -32.01 -15.09 8.54
CA GLY A 687 -33.17 -15.59 7.81
C GLY A 687 -33.73 -16.93 8.32
N ALA A 688 -33.33 -17.35 9.52
CA ALA A 688 -33.82 -18.60 10.10
C ALA A 688 -35.33 -18.54 10.45
N PRO A 689 -36.08 -19.65 10.28
CA PRO A 689 -37.45 -19.77 10.79
C PRO A 689 -37.56 -19.51 12.30
N ALA A 690 -38.69 -18.96 12.74
CA ALA A 690 -38.88 -18.55 14.13
C ALA A 690 -38.75 -19.70 15.15
N ASP A 691 -39.19 -20.91 14.78
CA ASP A 691 -39.04 -22.12 15.59
C ASP A 691 -37.57 -22.58 15.72
N ALA A 692 -36.75 -22.35 14.69
CA ALA A 692 -35.31 -22.59 14.72
C ALA A 692 -34.58 -21.54 15.57
N VAL A 693 -34.97 -20.25 15.48
CA VAL A 693 -34.49 -19.19 16.38
C VAL A 693 -34.82 -19.54 17.83
N ASP A 694 -36.08 -19.85 18.12
CA ASP A 694 -36.55 -20.21 19.46
C ASP A 694 -35.87 -21.48 20.02
N LYS A 695 -35.55 -22.46 19.16
CA LYS A 695 -34.75 -23.64 19.54
C LYS A 695 -33.34 -23.23 19.96
N GLN A 696 -32.65 -22.47 19.10
CA GLN A 696 -31.27 -22.04 19.34
C GLN A 696 -31.17 -21.14 20.59
N VAL A 697 -32.14 -20.25 20.80
CA VAL A 697 -32.26 -19.40 21.99
C VAL A 697 -32.44 -20.22 23.27
N ARG A 698 -33.26 -21.28 23.27
CA ARG A 698 -33.38 -22.19 24.43
C ARG A 698 -32.08 -22.94 24.71
N GLU A 699 -31.44 -23.48 23.67
CA GLU A 699 -30.19 -24.25 23.78
C GLU A 699 -29.02 -23.38 24.28
N THR A 700 -28.97 -22.11 23.85
CA THR A 700 -28.02 -21.12 24.40
C THR A 700 -28.36 -20.73 25.84
N ALA A 701 -29.64 -20.55 26.20
CA ALA A 701 -30.02 -20.19 27.56
C ALA A 701 -29.73 -21.30 28.59
N GLU A 702 -29.90 -22.57 28.20
CA GLU A 702 -29.51 -23.73 29.03
C GLU A 702 -27.99 -23.77 29.25
N LEU A 703 -27.19 -23.57 28.19
CA LEU A 703 -25.74 -23.46 28.28
C LEU A 703 -25.31 -22.28 29.17
N ALA A 704 -25.92 -21.12 28.99
CA ALA A 704 -25.61 -19.92 29.77
C ALA A 704 -25.93 -20.10 31.26
N ALA A 705 -26.99 -20.83 31.61
CA ALA A 705 -27.32 -21.17 32.99
C ALA A 705 -26.26 -22.08 33.65
N LEU A 706 -25.77 -23.10 32.93
CA LEU A 706 -24.70 -23.99 33.40
C LEU A 706 -23.38 -23.23 33.60
N LEU A 707 -22.99 -22.39 32.63
CA LEU A 707 -21.80 -21.54 32.72
C LEU A 707 -21.89 -20.55 33.89
N LYS A 708 -23.06 -19.91 34.10
CA LYS A 708 -23.32 -18.98 35.21
C LYS A 708 -23.34 -19.67 36.58
N ALA A 709 -23.62 -20.98 36.62
CA ALA A 709 -23.46 -21.83 37.82
C ALA A 709 -22.03 -22.36 38.02
N GLY A 710 -21.11 -22.12 37.07
CA GLY A 710 -19.76 -22.67 37.09
C GLY A 710 -19.65 -24.15 36.67
N ASP A 711 -20.73 -24.77 36.18
CA ASP A 711 -20.75 -26.17 35.79
C ASP A 711 -20.19 -26.38 34.37
N LEU A 712 -18.86 -26.28 34.27
CA LEU A 712 -18.12 -26.59 33.03
C LEU A 712 -18.28 -28.05 32.58
N ALA A 713 -18.65 -28.98 33.48
CA ALA A 713 -18.83 -30.39 33.15
C ALA A 713 -20.19 -30.64 32.50
N GLY A 714 -21.27 -30.14 33.12
CA GLY A 714 -22.61 -30.13 32.55
C GLY A 714 -22.67 -29.33 31.24
N ALA A 715 -21.98 -28.19 31.15
CA ALA A 715 -21.88 -27.41 29.91
C ALA A 715 -21.22 -28.20 28.78
N LYS A 716 -20.14 -28.94 29.03
CA LYS A 716 -19.50 -29.84 28.04
C LYS A 716 -20.41 -31.00 27.62
N GLU A 717 -21.10 -31.61 28.57
CA GLU A 717 -22.05 -32.69 28.34
C GLU A 717 -23.28 -32.23 27.54
N LEU A 718 -23.74 -30.99 27.75
CA LEU A 718 -24.81 -30.37 26.97
C LEU A 718 -24.41 -30.17 25.51
N VAL A 719 -23.26 -29.54 25.24
CA VAL A 719 -22.82 -29.31 23.84
C VAL A 719 -22.48 -30.62 23.11
N ARG A 720 -22.01 -31.65 23.84
CA ARG A 720 -21.85 -33.02 23.31
C ARG A 720 -23.20 -33.57 22.83
N LYS A 721 -24.23 -33.54 23.67
CA LYS A 721 -25.61 -33.97 23.31
C LYS A 721 -26.19 -33.16 22.15
N GLN A 722 -26.03 -31.84 22.16
CA GLN A 722 -26.50 -30.97 21.08
C GLN A 722 -25.80 -31.28 19.75
N ASN A 723 -24.52 -31.65 19.76
CA ASN A 723 -23.80 -32.10 18.57
C ASN A 723 -24.26 -33.50 18.10
N GLU A 724 -24.48 -34.44 19.02
CA GLU A 724 -24.99 -35.78 18.69
C GLU A 724 -26.42 -35.76 18.12
N ALA A 725 -27.24 -34.77 18.52
CA ALA A 725 -28.58 -34.56 17.96
C ALA A 725 -28.57 -34.06 16.49
N LYS A 726 -27.43 -33.59 15.96
CA LYS A 726 -27.31 -33.16 14.56
C LYS A 726 -27.25 -34.34 13.58
N PRO A 727 -27.67 -34.15 12.31
CA PRO A 727 -27.35 -35.05 11.19
C PRO A 727 -25.85 -35.37 11.14
N ALA A 728 -25.49 -36.59 10.70
CA ALA A 728 -24.11 -37.09 10.81
C ALA A 728 -23.08 -36.25 10.03
N ASP A 729 -23.52 -35.66 8.91
CA ASP A 729 -22.82 -34.71 8.04
C ASP A 729 -22.60 -33.32 8.67
N GLN A 730 -23.28 -33.02 9.78
CA GLN A 730 -23.28 -31.73 10.49
C GLN A 730 -22.68 -31.81 11.91
N ARG A 731 -22.12 -32.97 12.28
CA ARG A 731 -21.46 -33.16 13.58
C ARG A 731 -20.02 -32.69 13.52
N ALA A 732 -19.63 -31.82 14.45
CA ALA A 732 -18.23 -31.47 14.67
C ALA A 732 -17.50 -32.58 15.47
N PRO A 733 -16.18 -32.75 15.32
CA PRO A 733 -15.36 -33.59 16.18
C PRO A 733 -15.47 -33.20 17.66
N GLU A 734 -15.47 -34.18 18.57
CA GLU A 734 -15.62 -33.98 20.03
C GLU A 734 -14.59 -32.99 20.62
N SER A 735 -13.36 -33.02 20.08
CA SER A 735 -12.28 -32.10 20.45
C SER A 735 -12.56 -30.64 20.09
N GLN A 736 -13.37 -30.37 19.07
CA GLN A 736 -13.83 -29.02 18.72
C GLN A 736 -15.06 -28.63 19.55
N VAL A 737 -16.02 -29.56 19.70
CA VAL A 737 -17.28 -29.34 20.43
C VAL A 737 -17.05 -28.89 21.88
N THR A 738 -16.07 -29.48 22.57
CA THR A 738 -15.82 -29.22 23.99
C THR A 738 -14.73 -28.18 24.27
N ALA A 739 -13.94 -27.78 23.26
CA ALA A 739 -12.84 -26.83 23.42
C ALA A 739 -13.30 -25.43 23.85
N GLY A 740 -14.43 -24.95 23.32
CA GLY A 740 -14.97 -23.62 23.66
C GLY A 740 -15.45 -23.47 25.10
N ILE A 741 -15.67 -24.57 25.83
CA ILE A 741 -16.17 -24.54 27.21
C ILE A 741 -14.99 -24.40 28.19
N THR A 742 -14.64 -23.14 28.46
CA THR A 742 -13.46 -22.72 29.22
C THR A 742 -13.82 -21.93 30.49
N PRO A 743 -12.93 -21.86 31.50
CA PRO A 743 -13.03 -20.91 32.60
C PRO A 743 -13.26 -19.46 32.15
N TYR A 744 -12.59 -19.04 31.08
CA TYR A 744 -12.77 -17.73 30.44
C TYR A 744 -14.20 -17.51 29.93
N LEU A 745 -14.77 -18.45 29.14
CA LEU A 745 -16.15 -18.33 28.66
C LEU A 745 -17.16 -18.30 29.83
N ALA A 746 -16.93 -19.10 30.88
CA ALA A 746 -17.77 -19.05 32.07
C ALA A 746 -17.68 -17.70 32.80
N ALA A 747 -16.50 -17.10 32.91
CA ALA A 747 -16.34 -15.76 33.49
C ALA A 747 -17.06 -14.68 32.67
N LEU A 748 -16.91 -14.71 31.34
CA LEU A 748 -17.60 -13.82 30.39
C LEU A 748 -19.12 -13.91 30.53
N VAL A 749 -19.67 -15.13 30.56
CA VAL A 749 -21.12 -15.38 30.64
C VAL A 749 -21.70 -15.11 32.04
N ALA A 750 -20.95 -15.39 33.11
CA ALA A 750 -21.44 -15.23 34.48
C ALA A 750 -21.45 -13.76 34.97
N TYR A 751 -20.61 -12.90 34.40
CA TYR A 751 -20.40 -11.55 34.92
C TYR A 751 -21.63 -10.62 34.76
N ASP A 752 -21.90 -9.84 35.82
CA ASP A 752 -22.88 -8.75 35.86
C ASP A 752 -22.15 -7.40 36.00
N PRO A 753 -22.29 -6.46 35.05
CA PRO A 753 -21.64 -5.16 35.11
C PRO A 753 -22.29 -4.17 36.08
N ALA A 754 -23.55 -4.39 36.48
CA ALA A 754 -24.34 -3.38 37.17
C ALA A 754 -23.70 -2.86 38.48
N PRO A 755 -23.07 -3.70 39.34
CA PRO A 755 -22.38 -3.22 40.53
C PRO A 755 -21.17 -2.33 40.21
N ALA A 756 -20.37 -2.71 39.21
CA ALA A 756 -19.18 -1.96 38.81
C ALA A 756 -19.54 -0.61 38.16
N LEU A 757 -20.51 -0.61 37.24
CA LEU A 757 -21.05 0.61 36.61
C LEU A 757 -21.65 1.56 37.66
N SER A 758 -22.44 1.04 38.60
CA SER A 758 -23.09 1.83 39.66
C SER A 758 -22.09 2.45 40.65
N ALA A 759 -20.86 1.95 40.71
CA ALA A 759 -19.77 2.50 41.53
C ALA A 759 -19.00 3.65 40.86
N LEU A 760 -19.11 3.84 39.53
CA LEU A 760 -18.30 4.84 38.81
C LEU A 760 -18.67 6.28 39.18
N ARG A 761 -17.68 7.09 39.55
CA ARG A 761 -17.81 8.53 39.88
C ARG A 761 -16.91 9.45 39.06
N VAL A 762 -16.11 8.87 38.16
CA VAL A 762 -15.32 9.58 37.14
C VAL A 762 -16.15 9.77 35.87
N PRO A 763 -15.77 10.64 34.92
CA PRO A 763 -16.51 10.81 33.67
C PRO A 763 -16.58 9.51 32.87
N VAL A 764 -17.75 9.20 32.31
CA VAL A 764 -18.00 7.99 31.50
C VAL A 764 -18.66 8.38 30.18
N LEU A 765 -18.14 7.88 29.07
CA LEU A 765 -18.85 7.83 27.80
C LEU A 765 -19.16 6.37 27.46
N ALA A 766 -20.42 5.96 27.45
CA ALA A 766 -20.86 4.69 26.88
C ALA A 766 -21.60 4.94 25.56
N PHE A 767 -21.31 4.16 24.52
CA PHE A 767 -21.99 4.30 23.24
C PHE A 767 -22.14 3.00 22.46
N PHE A 768 -23.23 2.93 21.68
CA PHE A 768 -23.64 1.75 20.91
C PHE A 768 -23.92 2.12 19.45
N GLY A 769 -23.87 1.14 18.55
CA GLY A 769 -24.47 1.25 17.23
C GLY A 769 -25.95 0.83 17.29
N GLU A 770 -26.84 1.57 16.62
CA GLU A 770 -28.28 1.25 16.54
C GLU A 770 -28.55 -0.16 16.02
N LYS A 771 -27.68 -0.67 15.12
CA LYS A 771 -27.75 -1.99 14.51
C LYS A 771 -26.67 -2.94 15.05
N ASP A 772 -26.21 -2.73 16.27
CA ASP A 772 -25.38 -3.72 16.95
C ASP A 772 -26.23 -4.96 17.29
N LEU A 773 -25.86 -6.12 16.73
CA LEU A 773 -26.49 -7.41 17.00
C LEU A 773 -25.67 -8.29 17.97
N GLN A 774 -24.47 -7.85 18.38
CA GLN A 774 -23.61 -8.55 19.34
C GLN A 774 -23.81 -8.03 20.76
N VAL A 775 -23.93 -6.72 20.93
CA VAL A 775 -24.29 -6.08 22.21
C VAL A 775 -25.49 -5.15 21.97
N PRO A 776 -26.72 -5.71 21.94
CA PRO A 776 -27.85 -4.99 21.38
C PRO A 776 -28.21 -3.75 22.20
N PRO A 777 -28.37 -2.56 21.57
CA PRO A 777 -28.65 -1.33 22.30
C PRO A 777 -30.01 -1.39 23.00
N GLY A 778 -30.99 -2.09 22.41
CA GLY A 778 -32.34 -2.24 22.98
C GLY A 778 -32.39 -2.88 24.37
N GLN A 779 -31.38 -3.69 24.75
CA GLN A 779 -31.22 -4.21 26.11
C GLN A 779 -30.09 -3.52 26.89
N SER A 780 -29.00 -3.17 26.21
CA SER A 780 -27.77 -2.69 26.86
C SER A 780 -27.84 -1.21 27.24
N GLU A 781 -28.47 -0.37 26.42
CA GLU A 781 -28.54 1.08 26.63
C GLU A 781 -29.38 1.46 27.86
N PRO A 782 -30.61 0.91 28.07
CA PRO A 782 -31.42 1.28 29.23
C PRO A 782 -30.78 0.84 30.55
N ALA A 783 -30.14 -0.35 30.57
CA ALA A 783 -29.46 -0.87 31.74
C ALA A 783 -28.17 -0.07 32.06
N MET A 784 -27.37 0.25 31.03
CA MET A 784 -26.21 1.14 31.15
C MET A 784 -26.61 2.52 31.69
N ARG A 785 -27.69 3.10 31.16
CA ARG A 785 -28.23 4.40 31.61
C ARG A 785 -28.76 4.34 33.05
N ALA A 786 -29.39 3.24 33.46
CA ALA A 786 -29.88 3.05 34.82
C ALA A 786 -28.73 2.90 35.83
N ALA A 787 -27.71 2.07 35.54
CA ALA A 787 -26.56 1.89 36.41
C ALA A 787 -25.72 3.17 36.56
N LEU A 788 -25.54 3.92 35.46
CA LEU A 788 -24.81 5.19 35.47
C LEU A 788 -25.62 6.40 35.98
N ALA A 789 -26.91 6.24 36.32
CA ALA A 789 -27.79 7.37 36.68
C ALA A 789 -27.33 8.18 37.91
N ALA A 790 -26.50 7.59 38.79
CA ALA A 790 -25.91 8.27 39.94
C ALA A 790 -24.66 9.10 39.61
N ASN A 791 -24.17 9.07 38.37
CA ASN A 791 -22.98 9.78 37.91
C ASN A 791 -23.36 10.98 37.01
N PRO A 792 -23.20 12.24 37.48
CA PRO A 792 -23.62 13.42 36.73
C PRO A 792 -22.74 13.73 35.50
N ASP A 793 -21.59 13.07 35.33
CA ASP A 793 -20.75 13.17 34.13
C ASP A 793 -20.69 11.85 33.33
N ALA A 794 -21.76 11.05 33.43
CA ALA A 794 -22.02 9.94 32.53
C ALA A 794 -22.78 10.39 31.27
N THR A 795 -22.28 9.98 30.11
CA THR A 795 -22.90 10.17 28.79
C THR A 795 -23.21 8.80 28.20
N VAL A 796 -24.47 8.57 27.82
CA VAL A 796 -24.90 7.33 27.15
C VAL A 796 -25.55 7.70 25.82
N HIS A 797 -25.05 7.16 24.71
CA HIS A 797 -25.41 7.54 23.35
C HIS A 797 -25.60 6.33 22.40
N VAL A 798 -26.38 6.47 21.34
CA VAL A 798 -26.57 5.45 20.30
C VAL A 798 -26.43 6.13 18.93
N PHE A 799 -25.53 5.61 18.10
CA PHE A 799 -25.29 6.12 16.75
C PHE A 799 -26.20 5.42 15.73
N PRO A 800 -27.07 6.15 14.99
CA PRO A 800 -27.96 5.57 14.00
C PRO A 800 -27.22 4.83 12.87
N GLY A 801 -27.76 3.69 12.45
CA GLY A 801 -27.27 2.92 11.31
C GLY A 801 -25.88 2.27 11.44
N LEU A 802 -25.27 2.25 12.64
CA LEU A 802 -23.96 1.62 12.88
C LEU A 802 -24.07 0.23 13.53
N ASN A 803 -23.10 -0.65 13.25
CA ASN A 803 -22.96 -1.98 13.85
C ASN A 803 -22.08 -1.96 15.13
N HIS A 804 -21.75 -3.15 15.65
CA HIS A 804 -20.86 -3.35 16.81
C HIS A 804 -19.50 -2.65 16.68
N LEU A 805 -18.85 -2.79 15.52
CA LEU A 805 -17.57 -2.15 15.20
C LEU A 805 -17.72 -0.65 14.85
N MET A 806 -18.91 -0.07 15.06
CA MET A 806 -19.25 1.32 14.73
C MET A 806 -19.10 1.65 13.23
N GLN A 807 -19.28 0.66 12.36
CA GLN A 807 -19.26 0.81 10.91
C GLN A 807 -20.69 1.05 10.37
N PRO A 808 -20.88 1.83 9.30
CA PRO A 808 -22.17 1.95 8.62
C PRO A 808 -22.59 0.60 8.01
N THR A 809 -23.85 0.18 8.22
CA THR A 809 -24.33 -1.18 7.92
C THR A 809 -25.79 -1.20 7.46
N GLU A 810 -26.16 -2.20 6.65
CA GLU A 810 -27.56 -2.41 6.26
C GLU A 810 -28.33 -3.27 7.28
N THR A 811 -27.77 -4.40 7.73
CA THR A 811 -28.47 -5.33 8.64
C THR A 811 -27.91 -5.41 10.07
N GLY A 812 -26.66 -5.01 10.30
CA GLY A 812 -25.96 -5.17 11.58
C GLY A 812 -25.20 -6.50 11.74
N ARG A 813 -25.34 -7.43 10.80
CA ARG A 813 -24.75 -8.78 10.89
C ARG A 813 -23.20 -8.76 10.88
N PRO A 814 -22.53 -9.68 11.60
CA PRO A 814 -21.07 -9.77 11.60
C PRO A 814 -20.42 -10.13 10.25
N ASP A 815 -21.15 -10.77 9.34
CA ASP A 815 -20.60 -11.14 8.03
C ASP A 815 -20.43 -9.94 7.07
N GLU A 816 -21.21 -8.87 7.25
CA GLU A 816 -21.00 -7.59 6.54
C GLU A 816 -19.63 -6.96 6.85
N TYR A 817 -19.01 -7.25 8.01
CA TYR A 817 -17.78 -6.57 8.44
C TYR A 817 -16.65 -6.75 7.41
N SER A 818 -16.59 -7.90 6.74
CA SER A 818 -15.57 -8.14 5.72
C SER A 818 -15.75 -7.27 4.46
N GLU A 819 -16.99 -6.97 4.08
CA GLU A 819 -17.40 -6.24 2.89
C GLU A 819 -17.28 -4.72 3.05
N ILE A 820 -17.43 -4.20 4.28
CA ILE A 820 -17.40 -2.76 4.58
C ILE A 820 -15.95 -2.22 4.52
N GLU A 821 -15.68 -1.15 3.78
CA GLU A 821 -14.34 -0.53 3.77
C GLU A 821 -14.04 0.27 5.06
N THR A 822 -15.07 0.86 5.68
CA THR A 822 -14.95 1.70 6.88
C THR A 822 -14.62 0.85 8.09
N THR A 823 -13.56 1.19 8.83
CA THR A 823 -13.14 0.50 10.06
C THR A 823 -13.86 1.03 11.29
N VAL A 824 -14.03 2.35 11.40
CA VAL A 824 -14.86 3.03 12.43
C VAL A 824 -15.46 4.28 11.78
N SER A 825 -16.74 4.55 11.98
CA SER A 825 -17.39 5.75 11.44
C SER A 825 -16.62 7.04 11.83
N PRO A 826 -16.28 7.93 10.88
CA PRO A 826 -15.62 9.20 11.17
C PRO A 826 -16.40 10.10 12.14
N GLU A 827 -17.72 9.96 12.21
CA GLU A 827 -18.56 10.65 13.19
C GLU A 827 -18.25 10.21 14.63
N VAL A 828 -18.10 8.91 14.85
CA VAL A 828 -17.77 8.32 16.16
C VAL A 828 -16.37 8.75 16.60
N LEU A 829 -15.38 8.68 15.70
CA LEU A 829 -14.03 9.17 15.97
C LEU A 829 -14.02 10.66 16.37
N THR A 830 -14.82 11.47 15.67
CA THR A 830 -14.97 12.91 15.96
C THR A 830 -15.67 13.14 17.31
N TYR A 831 -16.74 12.40 17.58
CA TYR A 831 -17.54 12.50 18.81
C TYR A 831 -16.73 12.11 20.05
N VAL A 832 -16.08 10.95 20.04
CA VAL A 832 -15.25 10.45 21.15
C VAL A 832 -14.10 11.42 21.44
N THR A 833 -13.39 11.87 20.39
CA THR A 833 -12.29 12.85 20.55
C THR A 833 -12.79 14.18 21.11
N GLY A 834 -13.97 14.65 20.66
CA GLY A 834 -14.60 15.87 21.17
C GLY A 834 -15.04 15.75 22.63
N TRP A 835 -15.70 14.65 23.01
CA TRP A 835 -16.15 14.37 24.38
C TRP A 835 -14.97 14.32 25.36
N LEU A 836 -13.88 13.65 24.96
CA LEU A 836 -12.68 13.53 25.78
C LEU A 836 -11.97 14.88 25.93
N THR A 837 -11.83 15.64 24.84
CA THR A 837 -11.15 16.95 24.84
C THR A 837 -11.88 18.01 25.68
N GLN A 838 -13.20 17.89 25.87
CA GLN A 838 -13.96 18.75 26.78
C GLN A 838 -13.61 18.51 28.28
N ARG A 839 -13.13 17.31 28.63
CA ARG A 839 -12.89 16.88 30.03
C ARG A 839 -11.42 16.76 30.38
N VAL A 840 -10.59 16.34 29.43
CA VAL A 840 -9.18 15.96 29.63
C VAL A 840 -8.32 16.65 28.58
N GLN A 841 -8.30 17.99 28.60
CA GLN A 841 -7.59 18.78 27.56
C GLN A 841 -6.12 18.32 27.38
N PRO A 842 -5.66 18.07 26.14
CA PRO A 842 -4.24 17.85 25.86
C PRO A 842 -3.42 19.11 26.22
N LYS A 843 -2.12 18.92 26.50
CA LYS A 843 -1.16 19.97 26.86
C LYS A 843 -0.29 20.34 25.66
#